data_AF-A0A947W538-F1
#
_entry.id   AF-A0A947W538-F1
#
_cell.length_a   1.000
_cell.length_b   1.000
_cell.length_c   1.000
_cell.angle_alpha   90.00
_cell.angle_beta   90.00
_cell.angle_gamma   90.00
#
_symmetry.space_group_name_H-M   'P 1'
#
loop_
_entity.id
_entity.type
_entity.pdbx_description
1 polymer ?
#
loop_
_entity_poly.entity_id
_entity_poly.type
_entity_poly.pdbx_seq_one_letter_code
_entity_poly.pdbx_strand_id
1 'polypeptide(L)'
;MKLLKKVSIIAFFVFALMFSAVVRADADKAQLIIARDEINQAITDQTNDLYQAASYTAFSDGLNALGGVAAVDVMIADNLALQVDVDQMTQDLNNLLDGLVTTLTYNTVFVEYFQESNRDTTPYTLRSIAVYDAELNRIKDIIDEPTSGEVLIQSLSADITASSSLLVLLGDKTDLQARYDFAEAVLLDGSNYIPSTYSLFQTDYSSIDATLLINIGFTKLEVINNSDASLPEVQSALNEIESSLSLLILKPDKTALIQAYNDAVALDKSIYTLDSRTLFIAGLIPINQTILDLEARDDDVLQATTDLNELYNLLVLRGDYSSLQTSIDDLVDFNYDLYTPTSVVMFDEEISRISSEMVDENATAQDIEELVQNYEDAFDLLILRADKTDLILYNNQAIIAYYEEKNLYTDSSYALFKAAVMDYGTYLLVNQVIDNLDSLQSEVDLLSQKISDALDLLDPLVDNAEILSLYENVGIIATTLYTPESVEVFNEEYNRIYNVIIGKELSQTVYNQTTLELEDLQELLVLRADLSELITLHDSLLSKNEETYSISSFAYFSTVMSQCSVLISNLNVSQAEVDAAVVLLTHATSLLEQKAGIISIKTNDPALDINDYVTVGNATIVSYVSSDTSVLHVDSTGKVLGVAFGEAKVYIRLSNGVVETLNFLVKANVKPVTLVLAISLPVLSVSLGVGMLFMKKDYWKVFKKLIFWKKKA
;
A
#
# COMPACT_ATOMS: atom_id res chain seq x y z
N MET A 1 142.23 13.23 -58.08
CA MET A 1 143.67 13.04 -57.81
C MET A 1 144.12 11.76 -58.53
N LYS A 2 145.09 11.90 -59.45
CA LYS A 2 145.94 10.86 -60.08
C LYS A 2 145.31 9.89 -61.10
N LEU A 3 145.68 10.02 -62.40
CA LEU A 3 146.72 9.25 -63.15
C LEU A 3 146.10 7.94 -63.72
N LEU A 4 146.41 7.35 -64.89
CA LEU A 4 147.49 7.44 -65.88
C LEU A 4 147.14 6.46 -67.05
N LYS A 5 147.45 6.86 -68.29
CA LYS A 5 148.20 6.13 -69.37
C LYS A 5 147.83 4.65 -69.71
N LYS A 6 147.43 4.32 -70.95
CA LYS A 6 148.18 4.19 -72.24
C LYS A 6 148.67 2.74 -72.55
N VAL A 7 148.28 2.23 -73.74
CA VAL A 7 149.13 1.72 -74.86
C VAL A 7 149.35 0.20 -75.10
N SER A 8 149.12 -0.18 -76.39
CA SER A 8 149.82 -1.11 -77.32
C SER A 8 149.44 -2.60 -77.57
N ILE A 9 149.05 -2.87 -78.84
CA ILE A 9 149.69 -3.70 -79.91
C ILE A 9 150.04 -5.22 -79.68
N ILE A 10 149.31 -6.09 -80.42
CA ILE A 10 149.66 -7.25 -81.31
C ILE A 10 150.85 -8.21 -80.96
N ALA A 11 150.58 -9.55 -80.89
CA ALA A 11 151.14 -10.62 -81.77
C ALA A 11 151.14 -12.08 -81.20
N PHE A 12 150.48 -13.01 -81.92
CA PHE A 12 150.89 -14.36 -82.42
C PHE A 12 151.85 -15.31 -81.64
N PHE A 13 151.44 -16.58 -81.37
CA PHE A 13 151.98 -17.85 -81.98
C PHE A 13 151.38 -19.18 -81.39
N VAL A 14 150.65 -19.94 -82.24
CA VAL A 14 150.72 -21.39 -82.62
C VAL A 14 150.91 -22.53 -81.59
N PHE A 15 150.05 -23.60 -81.60
CA PHE A 15 150.34 -25.00 -82.07
C PHE A 15 149.14 -26.01 -81.93
N ALA A 16 149.00 -26.87 -82.97
CA ALA A 16 148.38 -28.23 -83.09
C ALA A 16 146.85 -28.52 -83.13
N LEU A 17 146.38 -28.77 -84.36
CA LEU A 17 145.51 -29.85 -84.91
C LEU A 17 144.99 -30.98 -84.00
N MET A 18 143.70 -31.32 -84.15
CA MET A 18 143.19 -32.65 -84.55
C MET A 18 141.74 -32.53 -85.09
N PHE A 19 141.51 -33.04 -86.29
CA PHE A 19 140.20 -33.21 -86.94
C PHE A 19 139.57 -34.53 -86.46
N SER A 20 138.33 -34.51 -86.01
CA SER A 20 137.45 -35.69 -85.93
C SER A 20 136.11 -35.34 -86.56
N ALA A 21 135.80 -35.97 -87.68
CA ALA A 21 134.49 -35.88 -88.31
C ALA A 21 133.45 -36.58 -87.40
N VAL A 22 132.61 -35.79 -86.74
CA VAL A 22 131.41 -36.29 -86.07
C VAL A 22 130.32 -36.42 -87.12
N VAL A 23 129.90 -37.65 -87.42
CA VAL A 23 128.65 -37.93 -88.12
C VAL A 23 127.52 -37.55 -87.16
N ARG A 24 126.85 -36.41 -87.39
CA ARG A 24 125.64 -36.02 -86.65
C ARG A 24 124.42 -36.56 -87.39
N ALA A 25 123.36 -36.91 -86.65
CA ALA A 25 122.05 -37.19 -87.23
C ALA A 25 121.51 -35.90 -87.86
N ASP A 26 120.84 -36.01 -89.01
CA ASP A 26 120.17 -34.88 -89.68
C ASP A 26 119.10 -34.29 -88.74
N ALA A 27 118.93 -32.97 -88.75
CA ALA A 27 117.96 -32.29 -87.91
C ALA A 27 116.52 -32.64 -88.36
N ASP A 28 115.60 -32.78 -87.39
CA ASP A 28 114.17 -32.87 -87.69
C ASP A 28 113.67 -31.51 -88.14
N LYS A 29 113.32 -31.42 -89.43
CA LYS A 29 112.89 -30.20 -90.11
C LYS A 29 111.38 -30.19 -90.36
N ALA A 30 110.62 -31.17 -89.86
CA ALA A 30 109.20 -31.30 -90.17
C ALA A 30 108.40 -30.05 -89.78
N GLN A 31 108.65 -29.50 -88.58
CA GLN A 31 107.99 -28.28 -88.10
C GLN A 31 108.46 -27.04 -88.85
N LEU A 32 109.76 -26.95 -89.18
CA LEU A 32 110.29 -25.85 -89.99
C LEU A 32 109.67 -25.82 -91.39
N ILE A 33 109.46 -26.99 -92.02
CA ILE A 33 108.79 -27.13 -93.31
C ILE A 33 107.34 -26.68 -93.21
N ILE A 34 106.62 -27.08 -92.15
CA ILE A 34 105.22 -26.66 -91.92
C ILE A 34 105.15 -25.14 -91.78
N ALA A 35 105.96 -24.54 -90.89
CA ALA A 35 106.00 -23.09 -90.70
C ALA A 35 106.36 -22.36 -92.00
N ARG A 36 107.35 -22.87 -92.76
CA ARG A 36 107.75 -22.32 -94.07
C ARG A 36 106.62 -22.38 -95.10
N ASP A 37 105.85 -23.46 -95.13
CA ASP A 37 104.72 -23.60 -96.04
C ASP A 37 103.56 -22.68 -95.62
N GLU A 38 103.33 -22.50 -94.32
CA GLU A 38 102.39 -21.50 -93.77
C GLU A 38 102.82 -20.06 -94.08
N ILE A 39 104.12 -19.74 -94.04
CA ILE A 39 104.67 -18.45 -94.50
C ILE A 39 104.35 -18.23 -95.99
N ASN A 40 104.59 -19.23 -96.84
CA ASN A 40 104.28 -19.13 -98.26
C ASN A 40 102.77 -18.98 -98.51
N GLN A 41 101.95 -19.65 -97.72
CA GLN A 41 100.50 -19.51 -97.74
C GLN A 41 100.11 -18.09 -97.32
N ALA A 42 100.65 -17.55 -96.24
CA ALA A 42 100.40 -16.18 -95.80
C ALA A 42 100.83 -15.13 -96.85
N ILE A 43 101.96 -15.35 -97.54
CA ILE A 43 102.41 -14.50 -98.66
C ILE A 43 101.40 -14.56 -99.82
N THR A 44 100.89 -15.75 -100.13
CA THR A 44 99.89 -15.94 -101.20
C THR A 44 98.57 -15.30 -100.82
N ASP A 45 98.11 -15.49 -99.60
CA ASP A 45 96.85 -14.97 -99.09
C ASP A 45 96.83 -13.44 -99.04
N GLN A 46 97.99 -12.81 -98.84
CA GLN A 46 98.09 -11.35 -98.93
C GLN A 46 97.81 -10.81 -100.33
N THR A 47 97.99 -11.59 -101.40
CA THR A 47 97.62 -11.13 -102.75
C THR A 47 96.12 -10.88 -102.91
N ASN A 48 95.31 -11.41 -101.99
CA ASN A 48 93.87 -11.15 -101.87
C ASN A 48 93.53 -10.17 -100.73
N ASP A 49 94.52 -9.41 -100.23
CA ASP A 49 94.39 -8.47 -99.12
C ASP A 49 93.82 -9.11 -97.82
N LEU A 50 94.14 -10.40 -97.60
CA LEU A 50 93.61 -11.14 -96.46
C LEU A 50 94.09 -10.57 -95.12
N TYR A 51 95.36 -10.15 -95.01
CA TYR A 51 95.91 -9.59 -93.78
C TYR A 51 95.98 -8.06 -93.81
N GLN A 52 95.81 -7.48 -92.61
CA GLN A 52 95.85 -6.06 -92.39
C GLN A 52 97.26 -5.52 -92.70
N ALA A 53 97.33 -4.39 -93.40
CA ALA A 53 98.57 -3.90 -94.01
C ALA A 53 99.75 -3.68 -93.02
N ALA A 54 99.50 -3.17 -91.81
CA ALA A 54 100.54 -2.97 -90.80
C ALA A 54 101.02 -4.30 -90.20
N SER A 55 100.11 -5.22 -89.87
CA SER A 55 100.42 -6.57 -89.40
C SER A 55 101.26 -7.34 -90.43
N TYR A 56 100.87 -7.26 -91.71
CA TYR A 56 101.60 -7.90 -92.81
C TYR A 56 102.95 -7.23 -93.08
N THR A 57 103.05 -5.91 -92.92
CA THR A 57 104.33 -5.21 -93.05
C THR A 57 105.30 -5.67 -91.95
N ALA A 58 104.85 -5.76 -90.69
CA ALA A 58 105.66 -6.28 -89.59
C ALA A 58 106.09 -7.74 -89.83
N PHE A 59 105.18 -8.57 -90.31
CA PHE A 59 105.46 -9.94 -90.76
C PHE A 59 106.52 -9.99 -91.87
N SER A 60 106.38 -9.16 -92.91
CA SER A 60 107.28 -9.12 -94.07
C SER A 60 108.66 -8.59 -93.69
N ASP A 61 108.74 -7.53 -92.89
CA ASP A 61 109.99 -6.97 -92.38
C ASP A 61 110.72 -7.97 -91.48
N GLY A 62 109.98 -8.65 -90.60
CA GLY A 62 110.52 -9.73 -89.77
C GLY A 62 111.04 -10.90 -90.60
N LEU A 63 110.27 -11.35 -91.60
CA LEU A 63 110.69 -12.42 -92.51
C LEU A 63 111.94 -12.02 -93.32
N ASN A 64 112.02 -10.76 -93.76
CA ASN A 64 113.20 -10.21 -94.43
C ASN A 64 114.42 -10.15 -93.50
N ALA A 65 114.24 -9.81 -92.23
CA ALA A 65 115.31 -9.81 -91.23
C ALA A 65 115.88 -11.22 -90.99
N LEU A 66 115.05 -12.26 -91.15
CA LEU A 66 115.47 -13.67 -91.13
C LEU A 66 116.14 -14.13 -92.45
N GLY A 67 116.24 -13.27 -93.46
CA GLY A 67 116.82 -13.58 -94.78
C GLY A 67 115.81 -14.06 -95.82
N GLY A 68 114.51 -13.95 -95.55
CA GLY A 68 113.42 -14.34 -96.43
C GLY A 68 113.18 -15.85 -96.49
N VAL A 69 112.16 -16.28 -97.24
CA VAL A 69 111.86 -17.71 -97.48
C VAL A 69 113.07 -18.46 -98.04
N ALA A 70 113.91 -17.77 -98.82
CA ALA A 70 115.14 -18.35 -99.36
C ALA A 70 116.14 -18.79 -98.28
N ALA A 71 116.27 -18.05 -97.17
CA ALA A 71 117.14 -18.45 -96.06
C ALA A 71 116.60 -19.68 -95.32
N VAL A 72 115.27 -19.79 -95.19
CA VAL A 72 114.60 -20.97 -94.64
C VAL A 72 114.80 -22.18 -95.54
N ASP A 73 114.63 -22.02 -96.85
CA ASP A 73 114.87 -23.08 -97.85
C ASP A 73 116.32 -23.57 -97.84
N VAL A 74 117.28 -22.67 -97.63
CA VAL A 74 118.71 -23.02 -97.45
C VAL A 74 118.90 -23.86 -96.19
N MET A 75 118.29 -23.49 -95.06
CA MET A 75 118.40 -24.25 -93.80
C MET A 75 117.70 -25.62 -93.88
N ILE A 76 116.58 -25.73 -94.62
CA ILE A 76 115.90 -27.01 -94.88
C ILE A 76 116.80 -27.93 -95.74
N ALA A 77 117.44 -27.38 -96.78
CA ALA A 77 118.31 -28.14 -97.68
C ALA A 77 119.70 -28.49 -97.08
N ASP A 78 120.14 -27.79 -96.02
CA ASP A 78 121.43 -28.01 -95.37
C ASP A 78 121.41 -29.25 -94.47
N ASN A 79 122.10 -30.33 -94.88
CA ASN A 79 122.21 -31.57 -94.11
C ASN A 79 123.13 -31.48 -92.87
N LEU A 80 123.78 -30.33 -92.64
CA LEU A 80 124.63 -30.06 -91.47
C LEU A 80 124.00 -29.10 -90.45
N ALA A 81 122.78 -28.61 -90.69
CA ALA A 81 122.08 -27.68 -89.80
C ALA A 81 121.94 -28.21 -88.36
N LEU A 82 122.06 -27.32 -87.36
CA LEU A 82 121.87 -27.69 -85.95
C LEU A 82 120.38 -27.71 -85.60
N GLN A 83 119.94 -28.71 -84.82
CA GLN A 83 118.56 -28.77 -84.33
C GLN A 83 118.17 -27.48 -83.59
N VAL A 84 119.07 -26.91 -82.78
CA VAL A 84 118.80 -25.66 -82.06
C VAL A 84 118.57 -24.46 -82.99
N ASP A 85 119.24 -24.41 -84.14
CA ASP A 85 119.06 -23.33 -85.12
C ASP A 85 117.78 -23.55 -85.94
N VAL A 86 117.44 -24.81 -86.25
CA VAL A 86 116.17 -25.21 -86.89
C VAL A 86 114.98 -24.91 -85.99
N ASP A 87 115.07 -25.22 -84.69
CA ASP A 87 114.04 -24.93 -83.69
C ASP A 87 113.88 -23.41 -83.50
N GLN A 88 114.99 -22.67 -83.45
CA GLN A 88 114.96 -21.20 -83.35
C GLN A 88 114.31 -20.58 -84.59
N MET A 89 114.70 -21.00 -85.79
CA MET A 89 114.08 -20.51 -87.03
C MET A 89 112.59 -20.87 -87.09
N THR A 90 112.21 -22.08 -86.66
CA THR A 90 110.80 -22.50 -86.60
C THR A 90 110.02 -21.61 -85.64
N GLN A 91 110.59 -21.34 -84.46
CA GLN A 91 109.99 -20.43 -83.48
C GLN A 91 109.87 -19.01 -84.02
N ASP A 92 110.91 -18.50 -84.69
CA ASP A 92 110.89 -17.15 -85.27
C ASP A 92 109.82 -17.04 -86.37
N LEU A 93 109.68 -18.04 -87.25
CA LEU A 93 108.63 -18.08 -88.27
C LEU A 93 107.23 -18.18 -87.66
N ASN A 94 107.03 -19.01 -86.64
CA ASN A 94 105.75 -19.12 -85.95
C ASN A 94 105.40 -17.82 -85.23
N ASN A 95 106.36 -17.13 -84.60
CA ASN A 95 106.14 -15.82 -83.99
C ASN A 95 105.72 -14.76 -85.03
N LEU A 96 106.27 -14.82 -86.25
CA LEU A 96 105.83 -13.95 -87.35
C LEU A 96 104.40 -14.27 -87.78
N LEU A 97 104.08 -15.56 -87.96
CA LEU A 97 102.73 -16.02 -88.32
C LEU A 97 101.69 -15.65 -87.24
N ASP A 98 102.04 -15.81 -85.98
CA ASP A 98 101.20 -15.46 -84.83
C ASP A 98 100.89 -13.95 -84.78
N GLY A 99 101.78 -13.10 -85.32
CA GLY A 99 101.59 -11.64 -85.38
C GLY A 99 100.67 -11.17 -86.51
N LEU A 100 100.27 -12.05 -87.43
CA LEU A 100 99.35 -11.71 -88.52
C LEU A 100 97.92 -11.51 -88.03
N VAL A 101 97.24 -10.53 -88.63
CA VAL A 101 95.84 -10.20 -88.32
C VAL A 101 95.06 -10.08 -89.63
N THR A 102 93.89 -10.70 -89.71
CA THR A 102 93.04 -10.60 -90.90
C THR A 102 92.37 -9.24 -91.02
N THR A 103 92.20 -8.77 -92.25
CA THR A 103 91.50 -7.52 -92.57
C THR A 103 90.06 -7.55 -92.04
N LEU A 104 89.39 -8.71 -92.05
CA LEU A 104 88.03 -8.86 -91.54
C LEU A 104 87.95 -8.65 -90.02
N THR A 105 88.82 -9.31 -89.25
CA THR A 105 88.86 -9.20 -87.79
C THR A 105 89.23 -7.79 -87.36
N TYR A 106 90.27 -7.21 -87.97
CA TYR A 106 90.63 -5.81 -87.74
C TYR A 106 89.47 -4.85 -88.01
N ASN A 107 88.83 -4.93 -89.18
CA ASN A 107 87.74 -4.01 -89.53
C ASN A 107 86.53 -4.15 -88.61
N THR A 108 86.23 -5.38 -88.15
CA THR A 108 85.13 -5.62 -87.20
C THR A 108 85.40 -4.92 -85.87
N VAL A 109 86.56 -5.19 -85.27
CA VAL A 109 86.99 -4.59 -83.99
C VAL A 109 87.16 -3.07 -84.13
N PHE A 110 87.69 -2.58 -85.24
CA PHE A 110 87.86 -1.16 -85.52
C PHE A 110 86.51 -0.43 -85.58
N VAL A 111 85.49 -1.02 -86.22
CA VAL A 111 84.14 -0.44 -86.27
C VAL A 111 83.50 -0.41 -84.89
N GLU A 112 83.64 -1.48 -84.10
CA GLU A 112 83.14 -1.54 -82.71
C GLU A 112 83.81 -0.47 -81.84
N TYR A 113 85.14 -0.36 -81.90
CA TYR A 113 85.90 0.68 -81.22
C TYR A 113 85.47 2.09 -81.68
N PHE A 114 85.31 2.30 -83.00
CA PHE A 114 84.92 3.60 -83.54
C PHE A 114 83.51 4.00 -83.08
N GLN A 115 82.57 3.06 -82.99
CA GLN A 115 81.24 3.33 -82.46
C GLN A 115 81.27 3.66 -80.97
N GLU A 116 82.00 2.85 -80.18
CA GLU A 116 82.07 3.03 -78.74
C GLU A 116 82.82 4.32 -78.39
N SER A 117 83.95 4.63 -79.03
CA SER A 117 84.69 5.90 -78.84
C SER A 117 83.93 7.17 -79.22
N ASN A 118 82.86 7.06 -80.00
CA ASN A 118 81.96 8.19 -80.33
C ASN A 118 80.68 8.20 -79.48
N ARG A 119 80.59 7.39 -78.41
CA ARG A 119 79.47 7.40 -77.47
C ARG A 119 79.31 8.78 -76.84
N ASP A 120 78.06 9.21 -76.68
CA ASP A 120 77.74 10.39 -75.87
C ASP A 120 78.01 10.10 -74.39
N THR A 121 79.07 10.69 -73.86
CA THR A 121 79.48 10.56 -72.47
C THR A 121 78.92 11.67 -71.56
N THR A 122 78.18 12.65 -72.09
CA THR A 122 77.63 13.76 -71.31
C THR A 122 76.71 13.36 -70.13
N PRO A 123 75.96 12.23 -70.18
CA PRO A 123 75.12 11.81 -69.05
C PRO A 123 75.87 11.15 -67.88
N TYR A 124 77.19 10.97 -67.98
CA TYR A 124 77.97 10.17 -67.03
C TYR A 124 78.95 11.03 -66.21
N THR A 125 79.40 10.49 -65.08
CA THR A 125 80.35 11.17 -64.20
C THR A 125 81.73 11.27 -64.84
N LEU A 126 82.42 12.39 -64.65
CA LEU A 126 83.79 12.65 -65.09
C LEU A 126 84.76 11.56 -64.60
N ARG A 127 84.57 11.06 -63.37
CA ARG A 127 85.38 9.94 -62.84
C ARG A 127 85.21 8.67 -63.66
N SER A 128 83.97 8.31 -63.99
CA SER A 128 83.68 7.12 -64.79
C SER A 128 84.14 7.26 -66.24
N ILE A 129 84.04 8.48 -66.80
CA ILE A 129 84.55 8.82 -68.12
C ILE A 129 86.08 8.68 -68.16
N ALA A 130 86.80 9.13 -67.13
CA ALA A 130 88.26 8.98 -67.10
C ALA A 130 88.73 7.52 -67.11
N VAL A 131 87.99 6.61 -66.45
CA VAL A 131 88.28 5.17 -66.45
C VAL A 131 87.91 4.54 -67.80
N TYR A 132 86.77 4.94 -68.36
CA TYR A 132 86.32 4.55 -69.69
C TYR A 132 87.31 4.96 -70.79
N ASP A 133 87.75 6.22 -70.78
CA ASP A 133 88.73 6.76 -71.74
C ASP A 133 90.09 6.10 -71.59
N ALA A 134 90.52 5.78 -70.37
CA ALA A 134 91.76 5.03 -70.16
C ALA A 134 91.69 3.62 -70.78
N GLU A 135 90.55 2.94 -70.67
CA GLU A 135 90.34 1.63 -71.28
C GLU A 135 90.26 1.72 -72.81
N LEU A 136 89.57 2.73 -73.35
CA LEU A 136 89.54 2.96 -74.80
C LEU A 136 90.91 3.34 -75.36
N ASN A 137 91.72 4.12 -74.64
CA ASN A 137 93.08 4.43 -75.07
C ASN A 137 93.96 3.17 -75.07
N ARG A 138 93.84 2.29 -74.07
CA ARG A 138 94.52 0.99 -74.07
C ARG A 138 94.14 0.14 -75.29
N ILE A 139 92.86 0.10 -75.63
CA ILE A 139 92.36 -0.62 -76.82
C ILE A 139 92.88 0.05 -78.10
N LYS A 140 92.87 1.38 -78.16
CA LYS A 140 93.36 2.17 -79.30
C LYS A 140 94.82 1.91 -79.58
N ASP A 141 95.67 1.88 -78.56
CA ASP A 141 97.10 1.60 -78.70
C ASP A 141 97.34 0.24 -79.37
N ILE A 142 96.50 -0.77 -79.09
CA ILE A 142 96.57 -2.10 -79.71
C ILE A 142 96.02 -2.09 -81.16
N ILE A 143 94.98 -1.31 -81.43
CA ILE A 143 94.38 -1.18 -82.77
C ILE A 143 95.29 -0.40 -83.74
N ASP A 144 95.95 0.66 -83.27
CA ASP A 144 96.85 1.48 -84.10
C ASP A 144 98.09 0.66 -84.56
N GLU A 145 98.53 -0.31 -83.76
CA GLU A 145 99.62 -1.24 -84.07
C GLU A 145 99.15 -2.72 -83.98
N PRO A 146 98.36 -3.24 -84.94
CA PRO A 146 97.69 -4.54 -84.84
C PRO A 146 98.65 -5.70 -85.16
N THR A 147 99.76 -5.80 -84.41
CA THR A 147 100.82 -6.81 -84.55
C THR A 147 100.77 -7.87 -83.45
N SER A 148 99.78 -7.77 -82.54
CA SER A 148 99.60 -8.66 -81.40
C SER A 148 98.94 -10.00 -81.77
N GLY A 149 98.61 -10.22 -83.04
CA GLY A 149 98.01 -11.46 -83.53
C GLY A 149 96.48 -11.54 -83.47
N GLU A 150 95.92 -12.42 -84.30
CA GLU A 150 94.49 -12.55 -84.57
C GLU A 150 93.63 -12.70 -83.29
N VAL A 151 94.05 -13.58 -82.37
CA VAL A 151 93.28 -13.90 -81.16
C VAL A 151 93.19 -12.69 -80.22
N LEU A 152 94.29 -11.94 -80.06
CA LEU A 152 94.31 -10.78 -79.18
C LEU A 152 93.47 -9.64 -79.77
N ILE A 153 93.57 -9.37 -81.07
CA ILE A 153 92.71 -8.37 -81.73
C ILE A 153 91.24 -8.76 -81.60
N GLN A 154 90.89 -10.03 -81.82
CA GLN A 154 89.52 -10.52 -81.66
C GLN A 154 89.00 -10.36 -80.21
N SER A 155 89.85 -10.56 -79.20
CA SER A 155 89.46 -10.41 -77.80
C SER A 155 89.08 -8.98 -77.41
N LEU A 156 89.58 -7.97 -78.14
CA LEU A 156 89.25 -6.57 -77.87
C LEU A 156 87.75 -6.27 -78.05
N SER A 157 87.01 -7.03 -78.86
CA SER A 157 85.55 -6.87 -78.96
C SER A 157 84.85 -7.02 -77.60
N ALA A 158 85.33 -7.93 -76.74
CA ALA A 158 84.81 -8.11 -75.40
C ALA A 158 85.19 -6.94 -74.48
N ASP A 159 86.43 -6.45 -74.58
CA ASP A 159 86.92 -5.31 -73.81
C ASP A 159 86.19 -4.00 -74.20
N ILE A 160 85.97 -3.77 -75.50
CA ILE A 160 85.17 -2.65 -76.04
C ILE A 160 83.76 -2.71 -75.48
N THR A 161 83.11 -3.88 -75.50
CA THR A 161 81.77 -4.05 -74.94
C THR A 161 81.76 -3.78 -73.43
N ALA A 162 82.74 -4.32 -72.70
CA ALA A 162 82.86 -4.14 -71.26
C ALA A 162 83.14 -2.70 -70.84
N SER A 163 83.85 -1.93 -71.68
CA SER A 163 84.18 -0.52 -71.40
C SER A 163 82.94 0.32 -71.06
N SER A 164 81.84 0.11 -71.78
CA SER A 164 80.56 0.82 -71.55
C SER A 164 80.00 0.61 -70.14
N SER A 165 80.32 -0.50 -69.47
CA SER A 165 79.89 -0.79 -68.09
C SER A 165 80.70 -0.05 -67.03
N LEU A 166 81.81 0.61 -67.42
CA LEU A 166 82.62 1.45 -66.55
C LEU A 166 81.97 2.83 -66.34
N LEU A 167 81.09 3.24 -67.25
CA LEU A 167 80.38 4.52 -67.19
C LEU A 167 79.28 4.49 -66.12
N VAL A 168 79.22 5.54 -65.30
CA VAL A 168 78.26 5.69 -64.21
C VAL A 168 77.47 6.98 -64.42
N LEU A 169 76.14 6.90 -64.44
CA LEU A 169 75.27 8.04 -64.68
C LEU A 169 75.47 9.15 -63.64
N LEU A 170 75.47 10.39 -64.11
CA LEU A 170 75.41 11.59 -63.28
C LEU A 170 74.03 11.72 -62.64
N GLY A 171 73.97 12.03 -61.35
CA GLY A 171 72.72 12.15 -60.60
C GLY A 171 72.05 13.52 -60.76
N ASP A 172 70.74 13.53 -60.98
CA ASP A 172 69.92 14.75 -60.87
C ASP A 172 69.68 15.07 -59.39
N LYS A 173 70.15 16.24 -58.93
CA LYS A 173 70.11 16.66 -57.53
C LYS A 173 68.89 17.50 -57.17
N THR A 174 67.93 17.70 -58.08
CA THR A 174 66.79 18.59 -57.85
C THR A 174 65.99 18.20 -56.60
N ASP A 175 65.61 16.93 -56.48
CA ASP A 175 64.83 16.44 -55.33
C ASP A 175 65.67 16.43 -54.04
N LEU A 176 66.94 16.02 -54.14
CA LEU A 176 67.88 16.05 -53.01
C LEU A 176 68.01 17.45 -52.43
N GLN A 177 68.17 18.48 -53.28
CA GLN A 177 68.29 19.86 -52.84
C GLN A 177 66.99 20.35 -52.19
N ALA A 178 65.83 20.07 -52.79
CA ALA A 178 64.55 20.48 -52.24
C ALA A 178 64.29 19.86 -50.85
N ARG A 179 64.63 18.58 -50.66
CA ARG A 179 64.52 17.90 -49.36
C ARG A 179 65.53 18.38 -48.34
N TYR A 180 66.76 18.66 -48.78
CA TYR A 180 67.76 19.27 -47.95
C TYR A 180 67.30 20.64 -47.43
N ASP A 181 66.85 21.53 -48.33
CA ASP A 181 66.37 22.87 -47.97
C ASP A 181 65.17 22.81 -47.01
N PHE A 182 64.26 21.85 -47.22
CA PHE A 182 63.14 21.61 -46.31
C PHE A 182 63.62 21.17 -44.91
N ALA A 183 64.54 20.22 -44.84
CA ALA A 183 65.09 19.75 -43.57
C ALA A 183 65.84 20.86 -42.81
N GLU A 184 66.61 21.69 -43.52
CA GLU A 184 67.28 22.87 -42.95
C GLU A 184 66.26 23.90 -42.43
N ALA A 185 65.15 24.13 -43.14
CA ALA A 185 64.08 25.00 -42.66
C ALA A 185 63.43 24.46 -41.37
N VAL A 186 63.18 23.15 -41.28
CA VAL A 186 62.65 22.50 -40.07
C VAL A 186 63.66 22.56 -38.91
N LEU A 187 64.96 22.46 -39.19
CA LEU A 187 66.00 22.67 -38.17
C LEU A 187 65.98 24.07 -37.57
N LEU A 188 65.61 25.09 -38.34
CA LEU A 188 65.50 26.46 -37.85
C LEU A 188 64.25 26.68 -36.99
N ASP A 189 63.13 26.04 -37.35
CA ASP A 189 61.87 26.14 -36.61
C ASP A 189 61.11 24.81 -36.60
N GLY A 190 61.28 24.07 -35.50
CA GLY A 190 60.55 22.83 -35.24
C GLY A 190 59.24 23.02 -34.46
N SER A 191 58.76 24.25 -34.25
CA SER A 191 57.66 24.54 -33.32
C SER A 191 56.34 23.84 -33.64
N ASN A 192 56.12 23.48 -34.91
CA ASN A 192 54.95 22.75 -35.38
C ASN A 192 54.98 21.24 -35.09
N TYR A 193 56.13 20.70 -34.64
CA TYR A 193 56.32 19.26 -34.44
C TYR A 193 56.38 18.90 -32.95
N ILE A 194 55.97 17.67 -32.64
CA ILE A 194 56.04 17.12 -31.28
C ILE A 194 57.50 17.15 -30.79
N PRO A 195 57.81 17.72 -29.61
CA PRO A 195 59.19 18.00 -29.21
C PRO A 195 60.11 16.77 -29.20
N SER A 196 59.64 15.62 -28.70
CA SER A 196 60.42 14.38 -28.75
C SER A 196 60.75 13.93 -30.19
N THR A 197 59.79 13.99 -31.10
CA THR A 197 59.95 13.61 -32.51
C THR A 197 60.88 14.55 -33.26
N TYR A 198 60.80 15.84 -32.95
CA TYR A 198 61.70 16.85 -33.47
C TYR A 198 63.13 16.63 -32.97
N SER A 199 63.30 16.28 -31.69
CA SER A 199 64.62 15.94 -31.13
C SER A 199 65.23 14.68 -31.77
N LEU A 200 64.42 13.68 -32.10
CA LEU A 200 64.86 12.49 -32.84
C LEU A 200 65.34 12.87 -34.24
N PHE A 201 64.54 13.66 -34.97
CA PHE A 201 64.92 14.22 -36.27
C PHE A 201 66.24 14.99 -36.19
N GLN A 202 66.37 15.92 -35.24
CA GLN A 202 67.59 16.72 -35.07
C GLN A 202 68.84 15.84 -34.86
N THR A 203 68.71 14.80 -34.03
CA THR A 203 69.81 13.89 -33.71
C THR A 203 70.19 13.06 -34.94
N ASP A 204 69.20 12.44 -35.59
CA ASP A 204 69.38 11.59 -36.77
C ASP A 204 69.95 12.41 -37.93
N TYR A 205 69.31 13.53 -38.27
CA TYR A 205 69.72 14.39 -39.38
C TYR A 205 71.12 15.00 -39.20
N SER A 206 71.49 15.39 -37.98
CA SER A 206 72.83 15.91 -37.69
C SER A 206 73.91 14.82 -37.75
N SER A 207 73.53 13.55 -37.59
CA SER A 207 74.46 12.42 -37.66
C SER A 207 74.80 12.00 -39.09
N ILE A 208 73.93 12.30 -40.07
CA ILE A 208 74.11 11.97 -41.49
C ILE A 208 75.44 12.52 -42.03
N ASP A 209 75.87 13.71 -41.59
CA ASP A 209 77.13 14.33 -42.03
C ASP A 209 78.35 13.94 -41.16
N ALA A 210 78.16 13.18 -40.08
CA ALA A 210 79.23 12.77 -39.18
C ALA A 210 79.94 11.47 -39.64
N THR A 211 79.32 10.71 -40.55
CA THR A 211 79.83 9.44 -41.06
C THR A 211 79.73 9.37 -42.57
N LEU A 212 80.75 8.82 -43.24
CA LEU A 212 80.69 8.57 -44.68
C LEU A 212 79.54 7.61 -44.99
N LEU A 213 78.76 7.89 -46.03
CA LEU A 213 77.74 6.99 -46.52
C LEU A 213 78.41 5.69 -46.97
N ILE A 214 78.11 4.58 -46.29
CA ILE A 214 78.89 3.33 -46.24
C ILE A 214 79.13 2.70 -47.63
N ASN A 215 78.28 3.04 -48.61
CA ASN A 215 78.36 2.49 -49.97
C ASN A 215 79.01 3.44 -51.00
N ILE A 216 79.29 4.69 -50.65
CA ILE A 216 79.73 5.72 -51.62
C ILE A 216 80.89 6.61 -51.13
N GLY A 217 81.22 6.61 -49.83
CA GLY A 217 82.40 7.31 -49.31
C GLY A 217 82.30 8.85 -49.29
N PHE A 218 81.09 9.41 -49.35
CA PHE A 218 80.80 10.84 -49.24
C PHE A 218 79.80 11.09 -48.09
N THR A 219 79.86 12.26 -47.47
CA THR A 219 78.80 12.81 -46.59
C THR A 219 77.66 13.41 -47.42
N LYS A 220 76.50 13.68 -46.80
CA LYS A 220 75.36 14.32 -47.48
C LYS A 220 75.78 15.67 -48.07
N LEU A 221 76.48 16.52 -47.30
CA LEU A 221 76.94 17.81 -47.78
C LEU A 221 77.96 17.69 -48.93
N GLU A 222 78.80 16.66 -48.92
CA GLU A 222 79.71 16.38 -50.04
C GLU A 222 78.97 15.92 -51.29
N VAL A 223 77.93 15.08 -51.19
CA VAL A 223 77.10 14.68 -52.34
C VAL A 223 76.36 15.89 -52.94
N ILE A 224 75.80 16.75 -52.08
CA ILE A 224 75.10 17.98 -52.51
C ILE A 224 76.06 18.92 -53.27
N ASN A 225 77.26 19.14 -52.75
CA ASN A 225 78.23 20.05 -53.34
C ASN A 225 79.03 19.44 -54.50
N ASN A 226 79.09 18.12 -54.62
CA ASN A 226 79.79 17.45 -55.70
C ASN A 226 79.01 17.62 -57.02
N SER A 227 79.57 18.38 -57.96
CA SER A 227 78.99 18.54 -59.32
C SER A 227 79.05 17.24 -60.14
N ASP A 228 79.87 16.28 -59.74
CA ASP A 228 80.09 14.99 -60.38
C ASP A 228 79.50 13.82 -59.58
N ALA A 229 78.46 14.07 -58.78
CA ALA A 229 77.83 13.03 -57.96
C ALA A 229 77.08 12.02 -58.84
N SER A 230 77.27 10.73 -58.60
CA SER A 230 76.59 9.68 -59.36
C SER A 230 75.12 9.54 -58.96
N LEU A 231 74.29 8.97 -59.84
CA LEU A 231 72.88 8.70 -59.54
C LEU A 231 72.69 7.87 -58.25
N PRO A 232 73.44 6.77 -58.01
CA PRO A 232 73.38 6.05 -56.74
C PRO A 232 73.82 6.86 -55.52
N GLU A 233 74.81 7.76 -55.66
CA GLU A 233 75.23 8.68 -54.59
C GLU A 233 74.09 9.61 -54.20
N VAL A 234 73.43 10.23 -55.18
CA VAL A 234 72.31 11.15 -54.97
C VAL A 234 71.11 10.44 -54.34
N GLN A 235 70.74 9.26 -54.84
CA GLN A 235 69.60 8.50 -54.30
C GLN A 235 69.85 8.05 -52.85
N SER A 236 71.07 7.66 -52.52
CA SER A 236 71.44 7.25 -51.16
C SER A 236 71.31 8.44 -50.20
N ALA A 237 71.87 9.60 -50.56
CA ALA A 237 71.76 10.81 -49.75
C ALA A 237 70.30 11.27 -49.58
N LEU A 238 69.48 11.16 -50.62
CA LEU A 238 68.06 11.50 -50.58
C LEU A 238 67.29 10.58 -49.61
N ASN A 239 67.53 9.27 -49.68
CA ASN A 239 66.86 8.30 -48.81
C ASN A 239 67.17 8.52 -47.32
N GLU A 240 68.40 8.88 -46.98
CA GLU A 240 68.79 9.18 -45.60
C GLU A 240 68.07 10.43 -45.07
N ILE A 241 67.99 11.51 -45.87
CA ILE A 241 67.24 12.73 -45.50
C ILE A 241 65.75 12.41 -45.31
N GLU A 242 65.15 11.67 -46.23
CA GLU A 242 63.74 11.27 -46.14
C GLU A 242 63.48 10.39 -44.91
N SER A 243 64.43 9.50 -44.57
CA SER A 243 64.37 8.70 -43.34
C SER A 243 64.33 9.59 -42.09
N SER A 244 65.24 10.57 -41.96
CA SER A 244 65.20 11.51 -40.83
C SER A 244 63.90 12.30 -40.80
N LEU A 245 63.47 12.85 -41.95
CA LEU A 245 62.23 13.63 -42.04
C LEU A 245 60.99 12.82 -41.64
N SER A 246 60.98 11.51 -41.89
CA SER A 246 59.87 10.63 -41.51
C SER A 246 59.69 10.47 -39.99
N LEU A 247 60.68 10.87 -39.18
CA LEU A 247 60.59 10.86 -37.72
C LEU A 247 59.70 11.99 -37.18
N LEU A 248 59.48 13.05 -37.96
CA LEU A 248 58.72 14.23 -37.55
C LEU A 248 57.23 13.95 -37.47
N ILE A 249 56.60 14.27 -36.33
CA ILE A 249 55.15 14.21 -36.17
C ILE A 249 54.64 15.61 -35.86
N LEU A 250 53.61 16.05 -36.59
CA LEU A 250 52.97 17.35 -36.36
C LEU A 250 52.26 17.37 -34.99
N LYS A 251 52.26 18.52 -34.33
CA LYS A 251 51.42 18.74 -33.15
C LYS A 251 49.95 18.73 -33.56
N PRO A 252 49.07 18.11 -32.76
CA PRO A 252 47.64 18.16 -33.00
C PRO A 252 47.09 19.58 -32.78
N ASP A 253 46.03 19.94 -33.50
CA ASP A 253 45.26 21.16 -33.21
C ASP A 253 44.31 20.91 -32.03
N LYS A 254 44.53 21.64 -30.93
CA LYS A 254 43.75 21.52 -29.69
C LYS A 254 42.66 22.59 -29.54
N THR A 255 42.48 23.47 -30.53
CA THR A 255 41.61 24.65 -30.41
C THR A 255 40.18 24.29 -30.02
N ALA A 256 39.59 23.28 -30.66
CA ALA A 256 38.23 22.82 -30.37
C ALA A 256 38.11 22.20 -28.96
N LEU A 257 39.07 21.36 -28.57
CA LEU A 257 39.11 20.76 -27.23
C LEU A 257 39.25 21.81 -26.12
N ILE A 258 40.11 22.82 -26.32
CA ILE A 258 40.28 23.94 -25.38
C ILE A 258 38.98 24.72 -25.22
N GLN A 259 38.28 25.00 -26.32
CA GLN A 259 36.99 25.70 -26.26
C GLN A 259 35.96 24.88 -25.47
N ALA A 260 35.79 23.61 -25.80
CA ALA A 260 34.84 22.72 -25.11
C ALA A 260 35.19 22.57 -23.62
N TYR A 261 36.47 22.48 -23.28
CA TYR A 261 36.93 22.45 -21.89
C TYR A 261 36.56 23.73 -21.13
N ASN A 262 36.76 24.90 -21.74
CA ASN A 262 36.39 26.17 -21.13
C ASN A 262 34.88 26.29 -20.91
N ASP A 263 34.07 25.81 -21.85
CA ASP A 263 32.61 25.77 -21.71
C ASP A 263 32.19 24.84 -20.56
N ALA A 264 32.85 23.69 -20.40
CA ALA A 264 32.63 22.78 -19.28
C ALA A 264 33.04 23.39 -17.92
N VAL A 265 34.14 24.14 -17.88
CA VAL A 265 34.56 24.88 -16.68
C VAL A 265 33.52 25.96 -16.33
N ALA A 266 32.98 26.66 -17.32
CA ALA A 266 32.01 27.75 -17.14
C ALA A 266 30.57 27.29 -16.83
N LEU A 267 30.25 26.00 -17.04
CA LEU A 267 28.94 25.44 -16.73
C LEU A 267 28.54 25.72 -15.27
N ASP A 268 27.31 26.21 -15.05
CA ASP A 268 26.72 26.31 -13.71
C ASP A 268 26.47 24.91 -13.16
N LYS A 269 27.25 24.54 -12.15
CA LYS A 269 27.23 23.22 -11.53
C LYS A 269 26.28 23.13 -10.33
N SER A 270 25.73 24.27 -9.89
CA SER A 270 24.89 24.34 -8.68
C SER A 270 23.51 23.68 -8.85
N ILE A 271 23.07 23.53 -10.10
CA ILE A 271 21.81 22.85 -10.48
C ILE A 271 21.94 21.32 -10.56
N TYR A 272 23.14 20.78 -10.38
CA TYR A 272 23.41 19.35 -10.42
C TYR A 272 23.72 18.78 -9.03
N THR A 273 23.50 17.48 -8.88
CA THR A 273 23.77 16.77 -7.62
C THR A 273 25.24 16.89 -7.21
N LEU A 274 25.51 16.89 -5.91
CA LEU A 274 26.87 16.96 -5.37
C LEU A 274 27.78 15.87 -5.94
N ASP A 275 27.29 14.64 -6.04
CA ASP A 275 28.05 13.50 -6.55
C ASP A 275 28.38 13.66 -8.04
N SER A 276 27.38 14.00 -8.87
CA SER A 276 27.57 14.12 -10.31
C SER A 276 28.51 15.28 -10.68
N ARG A 277 28.36 16.44 -10.03
CA ARG A 277 29.28 17.57 -10.27
C ARG A 277 30.70 17.28 -9.77
N THR A 278 30.86 16.50 -8.70
CA THR A 278 32.17 16.08 -8.19
C THR A 278 32.88 15.18 -9.20
N LEU A 279 32.17 14.19 -9.76
CA LEU A 279 32.69 13.33 -10.82
C LEU A 279 33.05 14.13 -12.08
N PHE A 280 32.19 15.08 -12.47
CA PHE A 280 32.44 15.96 -13.61
C PHE A 280 33.73 16.78 -13.43
N ILE A 281 33.89 17.44 -12.27
CA ILE A 281 35.09 18.23 -11.94
C ILE A 281 36.36 17.35 -11.93
N ALA A 282 36.28 16.16 -11.35
CA ALA A 282 37.40 15.23 -11.33
C ALA A 282 37.78 14.77 -12.75
N GLY A 283 36.80 14.49 -13.61
CA GLY A 283 37.01 14.10 -15.01
C GLY A 283 37.65 15.17 -15.88
N LEU A 284 37.47 16.46 -15.55
CA LEU A 284 38.12 17.57 -16.27
C LEU A 284 39.65 17.61 -16.05
N ILE A 285 40.17 16.98 -15.00
CA ILE A 285 41.61 16.98 -14.69
C ILE A 285 42.45 16.31 -15.80
N PRO A 286 42.20 15.04 -16.20
CA PRO A 286 42.96 14.40 -17.27
C PRO A 286 42.81 15.12 -18.62
N ILE A 287 41.64 15.69 -18.92
CA ILE A 287 41.42 16.46 -20.15
C ILE A 287 42.34 17.69 -20.20
N ASN A 288 42.45 18.42 -19.08
CA ASN A 288 43.38 19.56 -18.99
C ASN A 288 44.84 19.12 -19.08
N GLN A 289 45.20 17.94 -18.55
CA GLN A 289 46.54 17.37 -18.72
C GLN A 289 46.85 17.14 -20.21
N THR A 290 45.93 16.55 -20.98
CA THR A 290 46.09 16.39 -22.44
C THR A 290 46.20 17.73 -23.16
N ILE A 291 45.46 18.77 -22.74
CA ILE A 291 45.57 20.12 -23.31
C ILE A 291 46.98 20.67 -23.11
N LEU A 292 47.53 20.57 -21.90
CA LEU A 292 48.83 21.10 -21.53
C LEU A 292 50.02 20.25 -22.03
N ASP A 293 49.80 18.99 -22.37
CA ASP A 293 50.86 18.08 -22.82
C ASP A 293 51.37 18.43 -24.23
N LEU A 294 52.62 18.85 -24.33
CA LEU A 294 53.26 19.18 -25.61
C LEU A 294 53.60 17.92 -26.44
N GLU A 295 53.55 16.73 -25.83
CA GLU A 295 53.83 15.44 -26.47
C GLU A 295 52.55 14.74 -26.96
N ALA A 296 51.38 15.30 -26.69
CA ALA A 296 50.09 14.73 -27.09
C ALA A 296 49.99 14.55 -28.61
N ARG A 297 49.36 13.46 -29.02
CA ARG A 297 49.06 13.10 -30.41
C ARG A 297 47.59 13.33 -30.74
N ASP A 298 47.25 13.21 -32.03
CA ASP A 298 45.86 13.33 -32.50
C ASP A 298 44.92 12.35 -31.76
N ASP A 299 45.37 11.11 -31.52
CA ASP A 299 44.59 10.11 -30.79
C ASP A 299 44.30 10.53 -29.34
N ASP A 300 45.26 11.17 -28.66
CA ASP A 300 45.08 11.66 -27.28
C ASP A 300 44.05 12.80 -27.23
N VAL A 301 44.10 13.70 -28.22
CA VAL A 301 43.15 14.82 -28.34
C VAL A 301 41.74 14.31 -28.68
N LEU A 302 41.64 13.31 -29.55
CA LEU A 302 40.37 12.67 -29.89
C LEU A 302 39.77 11.94 -28.69
N GLN A 303 40.58 11.21 -27.93
CA GLN A 303 40.14 10.54 -26.71
C GLN A 303 39.68 11.56 -25.66
N ALA A 304 40.48 12.60 -25.38
CA ALA A 304 40.09 13.65 -24.44
C ALA A 304 38.81 14.39 -24.85
N THR A 305 38.57 14.55 -26.16
CA THR A 305 37.31 15.12 -26.68
C THR A 305 36.13 14.18 -26.44
N THR A 306 36.34 12.87 -26.62
CA THR A 306 35.32 11.84 -26.35
C THR A 306 34.99 11.79 -24.85
N ASP A 307 36.02 11.72 -24.00
CA ASP A 307 35.88 11.71 -22.54
C ASP A 307 35.12 12.94 -22.06
N LEU A 308 35.43 14.14 -22.58
CA LEU A 308 34.72 15.36 -22.23
C LEU A 308 33.23 15.28 -22.54
N ASN A 309 32.86 14.75 -23.71
CA ASN A 309 31.45 14.56 -24.09
C ASN A 309 30.75 13.55 -23.17
N GLU A 310 31.43 12.48 -22.77
CA GLU A 310 30.88 11.48 -21.85
C GLU A 310 30.67 12.03 -20.44
N LEU A 311 31.54 12.94 -19.96
CA LEU A 311 31.36 13.58 -18.65
C LEU A 311 30.02 14.30 -18.53
N TYR A 312 29.55 14.96 -19.59
CA TYR A 312 28.24 15.63 -19.56
C TYR A 312 27.09 14.66 -19.31
N ASN A 313 27.21 13.40 -19.70
CA ASN A 313 26.18 12.38 -19.46
C ASN A 313 26.15 11.90 -18.00
N LEU A 314 27.19 12.17 -17.21
CA LEU A 314 27.24 11.84 -15.79
C LEU A 314 26.52 12.86 -14.92
N LEU A 315 26.25 14.06 -15.45
CA LEU A 315 25.57 15.12 -14.73
C LEU A 315 24.11 14.77 -14.47
N VAL A 316 23.70 14.85 -13.22
CA VAL A 316 22.32 14.58 -12.77
C VAL A 316 21.75 15.86 -12.17
N LEU A 317 20.60 16.31 -12.66
CA LEU A 317 19.93 17.49 -12.11
C LEU A 317 19.51 17.23 -10.66
N ARG A 318 19.82 18.18 -9.79
CA ARG A 318 19.34 18.18 -8.41
C ARG A 318 17.88 18.63 -8.40
N GLY A 319 17.06 18.01 -7.54
CA GLY A 319 15.70 18.45 -7.27
C GLY A 319 15.66 19.86 -6.65
N ASP A 320 14.52 20.54 -6.81
CA ASP A 320 14.26 21.84 -6.19
C ASP A 320 13.29 21.73 -5.00
N TYR A 321 13.78 22.06 -3.81
CA TYR A 321 13.00 22.05 -2.56
C TYR A 321 12.15 23.30 -2.35
N SER A 322 12.27 24.34 -3.20
CA SER A 322 11.69 25.66 -2.96
C SER A 322 10.18 25.65 -2.66
N SER A 323 9.42 24.84 -3.41
CA SER A 323 7.97 24.70 -3.22
C SER A 323 7.63 24.02 -1.90
N LEU A 324 8.31 22.90 -1.57
CA LEU A 324 8.08 22.17 -0.32
C LEU A 324 8.49 23.02 0.91
N GLN A 325 9.60 23.76 0.80
CA GLN A 325 10.02 24.70 1.84
C GLN A 325 8.95 25.76 2.10
N THR A 326 8.35 26.31 1.04
CA THR A 326 7.25 27.28 1.17
C THR A 326 6.06 26.65 1.90
N SER A 327 5.67 25.43 1.54
CA SER A 327 4.57 24.71 2.22
C SER A 327 4.84 24.49 3.71
N ILE A 328 6.07 24.13 4.08
CA ILE A 328 6.47 23.97 5.48
C ILE A 328 6.48 25.31 6.22
N ASP A 329 6.98 26.37 5.58
CA ASP A 329 7.02 27.71 6.17
C ASP A 329 5.59 28.24 6.45
N ASP A 330 4.62 27.92 5.57
CA ASP A 330 3.21 28.29 5.72
C ASP A 330 2.53 27.60 6.93
N LEU A 331 3.11 26.53 7.49
CA LEU A 331 2.58 25.87 8.70
C LEU A 331 2.61 26.77 9.94
N VAL A 332 3.37 27.87 9.93
CA VAL A 332 3.38 28.84 11.03
C VAL A 332 1.99 29.43 11.31
N ASP A 333 1.13 29.52 10.29
CA ASP A 333 -0.23 30.04 10.38
C ASP A 333 -1.28 28.92 10.54
N PHE A 334 -0.86 27.66 10.64
CA PHE A 334 -1.75 26.52 10.80
C PHE A 334 -2.40 26.50 12.20
N ASN A 335 -3.72 26.27 12.25
CA ASN A 335 -4.46 26.30 13.51
C ASN A 335 -4.44 24.93 14.22
N TYR A 336 -3.39 24.70 14.99
CA TYR A 336 -3.21 23.46 15.76
C TYR A 336 -4.19 23.28 16.94
N ASP A 337 -4.90 24.34 17.37
CA ASP A 337 -5.82 24.26 18.52
C ASP A 337 -7.07 23.40 18.26
N LEU A 338 -7.36 23.10 16.99
CA LEU A 338 -8.44 22.20 16.61
C LEU A 338 -8.09 20.72 16.80
N TYR A 339 -6.79 20.41 16.97
CA TYR A 339 -6.28 19.04 16.96
C TYR A 339 -5.78 18.61 18.35
N THR A 340 -5.74 17.30 18.58
CA THR A 340 -5.31 16.73 19.86
C THR A 340 -3.80 16.95 20.05
N PRO A 341 -3.33 17.33 21.25
CA PRO A 341 -1.90 17.58 21.49
C PRO A 341 -0.99 16.42 21.06
N THR A 342 -1.41 15.17 21.28
CA THR A 342 -0.62 13.99 20.89
C THR A 342 -0.48 13.88 19.36
N SER A 343 -1.55 14.18 18.61
CA SER A 343 -1.51 14.14 17.14
C SER A 343 -0.64 15.25 16.54
N VAL A 344 -0.66 16.44 17.15
CA VAL A 344 0.21 17.56 16.75
C VAL A 344 1.69 17.22 16.93
N VAL A 345 2.05 16.57 18.05
CA VAL A 345 3.44 16.12 18.27
C VAL A 345 3.89 15.15 17.18
N MET A 346 3.05 14.18 16.80
CA MET A 346 3.36 13.22 15.74
C MET A 346 3.52 13.90 14.37
N PHE A 347 2.66 14.87 14.07
CA PHE A 347 2.76 15.71 12.87
C PHE A 347 4.08 16.50 12.85
N ASP A 348 4.42 17.20 13.94
CA ASP A 348 5.64 18.02 14.03
C ASP A 348 6.92 17.18 13.94
N GLU A 349 6.92 15.97 14.52
CA GLU A 349 8.01 15.01 14.38
C GLU A 349 8.23 14.61 12.92
N GLU A 350 7.14 14.39 12.17
CA GLU A 350 7.19 14.03 10.76
C GLU A 350 7.64 15.20 9.87
N ILE A 351 7.13 16.41 10.11
CA ILE A 351 7.61 17.64 9.43
C ILE A 351 9.09 17.89 9.72
N SER A 352 9.55 17.61 10.94
CA SER A 352 10.97 17.72 11.30
C SER A 352 11.84 16.71 10.56
N ARG A 353 11.35 15.47 10.39
CA ARG A 353 12.02 14.43 9.59
C ARG A 353 12.16 14.89 8.14
N ILE A 354 11.07 15.33 7.52
CA ILE A 354 11.05 15.85 6.14
C ILE A 354 12.04 17.01 6.00
N SER A 355 12.01 17.99 6.91
CA SER A 355 12.93 19.13 6.92
C SER A 355 14.41 18.71 6.99
N SER A 356 14.71 17.61 7.70
CA SER A 356 16.08 17.08 7.80
C SER A 356 16.55 16.36 6.53
N GLU A 357 15.63 15.87 5.70
CA GLU A 357 15.93 15.23 4.42
C GLU A 357 16.09 16.28 3.30
N MET A 358 15.47 17.45 3.43
CA MET A 358 15.54 18.56 2.46
C MET A 358 16.92 19.23 2.30
N VAL A 359 17.93 18.79 3.05
CA VAL A 359 19.31 19.29 2.90
C VAL A 359 20.17 18.39 2.02
N ASP A 360 19.63 17.29 1.49
CA ASP A 360 20.36 16.39 0.62
C ASP A 360 20.64 17.05 -0.74
N GLU A 361 21.90 17.38 -0.98
CA GLU A 361 22.35 17.94 -2.26
C GLU A 361 22.37 16.92 -3.41
N ASN A 362 22.12 15.64 -3.12
CA ASN A 362 22.02 14.57 -4.11
C ASN A 362 20.59 14.18 -4.47
N ALA A 363 19.59 14.74 -3.80
CA ALA A 363 18.20 14.46 -4.10
C ALA A 363 17.85 14.84 -5.55
N THR A 364 17.16 13.93 -6.21
CA THR A 364 16.61 14.08 -7.56
C THR A 364 15.19 14.64 -7.49
N ALA A 365 14.60 14.98 -8.65
CA ALA A 365 13.20 15.39 -8.70
C ALA A 365 12.25 14.32 -8.14
N GLN A 366 12.55 13.03 -8.35
CA GLN A 366 11.73 11.93 -7.84
C GLN A 366 11.79 11.82 -6.32
N ASP A 367 12.96 12.02 -5.72
CA ASP A 367 13.11 11.99 -4.24
C ASP A 367 12.29 13.13 -3.59
N ILE A 368 12.20 14.28 -4.27
CA ILE A 368 11.36 15.40 -3.81
C ILE A 368 9.87 15.09 -3.97
N GLU A 369 9.44 14.44 -5.05
CA GLU A 369 8.04 14.00 -5.19
C GLU A 369 7.64 13.06 -4.04
N GLU A 370 8.52 12.15 -3.63
CA GLU A 370 8.29 11.28 -2.46
C GLU A 370 8.21 12.08 -1.15
N LEU A 371 9.08 13.06 -0.95
CA LEU A 371 9.02 13.95 0.22
C LEU A 371 7.75 14.80 0.26
N VAL A 372 7.27 15.27 -0.89
CA VAL A 372 5.99 15.99 -0.99
C VAL A 372 4.83 15.07 -0.62
N GLN A 373 4.85 13.81 -1.05
CA GLN A 373 3.82 12.85 -0.63
C GLN A 373 3.86 12.61 0.88
N ASN A 374 5.05 12.42 1.46
CA ASN A 374 5.18 12.27 2.91
C ASN A 374 4.68 13.51 3.67
N TYR A 375 4.90 14.71 3.13
CA TYR A 375 4.35 15.95 3.68
C TYR A 375 2.82 15.98 3.65
N GLU A 376 2.20 15.55 2.54
CA GLU A 376 0.74 15.45 2.43
C GLU A 376 0.19 14.42 3.42
N ASP A 377 0.82 13.24 3.50
CA ASP A 377 0.42 12.15 4.39
C ASP A 377 0.59 12.51 5.88
N ALA A 378 1.51 13.42 6.22
CA ALA A 378 1.69 13.89 7.59
C ALA A 378 0.39 14.48 8.15
N PHE A 379 -0.43 15.16 7.34
CA PHE A 379 -1.70 15.74 7.79
C PHE A 379 -2.71 14.68 8.25
N ASP A 380 -2.62 13.43 7.79
CA ASP A 380 -3.47 12.34 8.25
C ASP A 380 -3.15 11.90 9.70
N LEU A 381 -1.99 12.31 10.23
CA LEU A 381 -1.63 12.08 11.64
C LEU A 381 -2.45 12.98 12.58
N LEU A 382 -2.96 14.12 12.09
CA LEU A 382 -3.70 15.09 12.89
C LEU A 382 -5.11 14.58 13.22
N ILE A 383 -5.45 14.59 14.51
CA ILE A 383 -6.74 14.11 15.02
C ILE A 383 -7.50 15.30 15.60
N LEU A 384 -8.75 15.53 15.18
CA LEU A 384 -9.59 16.59 15.74
C LEU A 384 -9.89 16.35 17.22
N ARG A 385 -9.91 17.42 18.01
CA ARG A 385 -10.38 17.37 19.40
C ARG A 385 -11.87 16.99 19.42
N ALA A 386 -12.25 16.16 20.39
CA ALA A 386 -13.64 15.81 20.60
C ALA A 386 -14.48 17.03 21.02
N ASP A 387 -15.71 17.12 20.50
CA ASP A 387 -16.72 18.07 20.99
C ASP A 387 -17.33 17.54 22.30
N LYS A 388 -17.24 18.36 23.34
CA LYS A 388 -17.62 18.03 24.72
C LYS A 388 -18.85 18.78 25.21
N THR A 389 -19.54 19.48 24.31
CA THR A 389 -20.67 20.35 24.66
C THR A 389 -21.78 19.58 25.39
N ASP A 390 -22.21 18.45 24.83
CA ASP A 390 -23.26 17.61 25.41
C ASP A 390 -22.81 16.93 26.71
N LEU A 391 -21.55 16.45 26.75
CA LEU A 391 -20.99 15.84 27.95
C LEU A 391 -21.02 16.81 29.14
N ILE A 392 -20.61 18.06 28.92
CA ILE A 392 -20.62 19.12 29.94
C ILE A 392 -22.06 19.42 30.37
N LEU A 393 -22.99 19.54 29.42
CA LEU A 393 -24.39 19.82 29.69
C LEU A 393 -25.02 18.73 30.58
N TYR A 394 -24.92 17.47 30.16
CA TYR A 394 -25.51 16.34 30.89
C TYR A 394 -24.83 16.13 32.24
N ASN A 395 -23.50 16.30 32.34
CA ASN A 395 -22.79 16.21 33.62
C ASN A 395 -23.31 17.25 34.61
N ASN A 396 -23.51 18.49 34.18
CA ASN A 396 -24.07 19.55 35.04
C ASN A 396 -25.49 19.21 35.50
N GLN A 397 -26.35 18.71 34.59
CA GLN A 397 -27.70 18.27 34.94
C GLN A 397 -27.68 17.12 35.96
N ALA A 398 -26.81 16.12 35.76
CA ALA A 398 -26.68 14.99 36.68
C ALA A 398 -26.16 15.43 38.06
N ILE A 399 -25.23 16.38 38.12
CA ILE A 399 -24.74 16.94 39.40
C ILE A 399 -25.89 17.61 40.16
N ILE A 400 -26.68 18.44 39.48
CA ILE A 400 -27.84 19.14 40.08
C ILE A 400 -28.86 18.11 40.60
N ALA A 401 -29.24 17.15 39.76
CA ALA A 401 -30.16 16.07 40.14
C ALA A 401 -29.65 15.27 41.36
N TYR A 402 -28.35 14.99 41.40
CA TYR A 402 -27.74 14.18 42.46
C TYR A 402 -27.70 14.90 43.81
N TYR A 403 -27.28 16.16 43.85
CA TYR A 403 -26.99 16.87 45.09
C TYR A 403 -28.10 17.82 45.55
N GLU A 404 -28.76 18.50 44.60
CA GLU A 404 -29.67 19.61 44.89
C GLU A 404 -31.13 19.17 44.81
N GLU A 405 -31.48 18.37 43.80
CA GLU A 405 -32.87 18.05 43.45
C GLU A 405 -33.34 16.66 43.90
N LYS A 406 -32.55 15.93 44.69
CA LYS A 406 -32.87 14.55 45.12
C LYS A 406 -34.26 14.35 45.74
N ASN A 407 -34.85 15.39 46.33
CA ASN A 407 -36.16 15.34 46.98
C ASN A 407 -37.32 15.68 46.03
N LEU A 408 -37.03 15.99 44.77
CA LEU A 408 -38.00 16.29 43.71
C LEU A 408 -38.37 15.03 42.89
N TYR A 409 -37.73 13.89 43.18
CA TYR A 409 -37.95 12.62 42.47
C TYR A 409 -38.41 11.53 43.44
N THR A 410 -39.02 10.48 42.92
CA THR A 410 -39.41 9.33 43.75
C THR A 410 -38.19 8.62 44.34
N ASP A 411 -38.31 8.06 45.55
CA ASP A 411 -37.18 7.40 46.22
C ASP A 411 -36.63 6.24 45.37
N SER A 412 -37.53 5.47 44.74
CA SER A 412 -37.17 4.37 43.85
C SER A 412 -36.45 4.82 42.58
N SER A 413 -36.91 5.87 41.89
CA SER A 413 -36.28 6.38 40.67
C SER A 413 -34.91 7.01 40.95
N TYR A 414 -34.82 7.81 42.03
CA TYR A 414 -33.55 8.41 42.45
C TYR A 414 -32.52 7.35 42.85
N ALA A 415 -32.95 6.23 43.47
CA ALA A 415 -32.04 5.13 43.79
C ALA A 415 -31.44 4.48 42.54
N LEU A 416 -32.24 4.30 41.48
CA LEU A 416 -31.78 3.79 40.18
C LEU A 416 -30.82 4.78 39.50
N PHE A 417 -31.19 6.07 39.43
CA PHE A 417 -30.32 7.13 38.93
C PHE A 417 -28.98 7.17 39.67
N LYS A 418 -29.01 7.19 41.01
CA LYS A 418 -27.80 7.21 41.84
C LYS A 418 -26.88 6.02 41.56
N ALA A 419 -27.45 4.83 41.39
CA ALA A 419 -26.68 3.64 41.03
C ALA A 419 -26.03 3.79 39.65
N ALA A 420 -26.76 4.29 38.66
CA ALA A 420 -26.23 4.57 37.32
C ALA A 420 -25.11 5.63 37.34
N VAL A 421 -25.25 6.68 38.15
CA VAL A 421 -24.21 7.72 38.36
C VAL A 421 -22.92 7.13 38.93
N MET A 422 -23.03 6.18 39.84
CA MET A 422 -21.87 5.49 40.41
C MET A 422 -21.22 4.53 39.41
N ASP A 423 -22.00 3.90 38.51
CA ASP A 423 -21.50 2.95 37.51
C ASP A 423 -20.61 3.62 36.46
N TYR A 424 -20.98 4.79 35.96
CA TYR A 424 -20.14 5.52 34.99
C TYR A 424 -18.97 6.29 35.63
N GLY A 425 -18.77 6.22 36.95
CA GLY A 425 -17.61 6.82 37.62
C GLY A 425 -17.81 8.23 38.20
N THR A 426 -19.05 8.72 38.27
CA THR A 426 -19.44 10.04 38.82
C THR A 426 -18.84 11.23 38.06
N TYR A 427 -19.14 12.45 38.52
CA TYR A 427 -18.60 13.69 37.97
C TYR A 427 -17.06 13.76 37.92
N LEU A 428 -16.36 13.00 38.76
CA LEU A 428 -14.90 13.00 38.79
C LEU A 428 -14.30 12.41 37.51
N LEU A 429 -14.77 11.25 37.06
CA LEU A 429 -14.30 10.65 35.80
C LEU A 429 -14.71 11.50 34.61
N VAL A 430 -15.93 12.06 34.64
CA VAL A 430 -16.42 12.93 33.58
C VAL A 430 -15.53 14.18 33.44
N ASN A 431 -15.14 14.82 34.54
CA ASN A 431 -14.24 15.96 34.49
C ASN A 431 -12.84 15.59 33.97
N GLN A 432 -12.34 14.38 34.26
CA GLN A 432 -11.08 13.90 33.67
C GLN A 432 -11.17 13.82 32.15
N VAL A 433 -12.28 13.29 31.61
CA VAL A 433 -12.53 13.25 30.16
C VAL A 433 -12.72 14.66 29.59
N ILE A 434 -13.37 15.57 30.32
CA ILE A 434 -13.55 16.97 29.89
C ILE A 434 -12.21 17.71 29.79
N ASP A 435 -11.32 17.51 30.76
CA ASP A 435 -10.01 18.18 30.81
C ASP A 435 -9.00 17.54 29.84
N ASN A 436 -9.16 16.27 29.47
CA ASN A 436 -8.26 15.58 28.55
C ASN A 436 -8.45 16.03 27.10
N LEU A 437 -7.55 16.85 26.58
CA LEU A 437 -7.59 17.33 25.18
C LEU A 437 -7.40 16.21 24.14
N ASP A 438 -6.91 15.04 24.53
CA ASP A 438 -6.72 13.87 23.65
C ASP A 438 -7.88 12.86 23.72
N SER A 439 -8.99 13.17 24.42
CA SER A 439 -10.15 12.27 24.48
C SER A 439 -10.74 12.02 23.09
N LEU A 440 -11.11 10.76 22.84
CA LEU A 440 -11.72 10.33 21.59
C LEU A 440 -13.19 10.76 21.54
N GLN A 441 -13.69 11.14 20.36
CA GLN A 441 -15.11 11.49 20.20
C GLN A 441 -16.02 10.35 20.65
N SER A 442 -15.69 9.11 20.32
CA SER A 442 -16.48 7.94 20.74
C SER A 442 -16.51 7.73 22.26
N GLU A 443 -15.45 8.13 22.97
CA GLU A 443 -15.41 8.09 24.44
C GLU A 443 -16.35 9.15 25.03
N VAL A 444 -16.30 10.37 24.49
CA VAL A 444 -17.16 11.48 24.89
C VAL A 444 -18.63 11.17 24.61
N ASP A 445 -18.94 10.64 23.42
CA ASP A 445 -20.31 10.27 23.03
C ASP A 445 -20.87 9.17 23.93
N LEU A 446 -20.08 8.12 24.17
CA LEU A 446 -20.49 7.00 25.03
C LEU A 446 -20.77 7.47 26.46
N LEU A 447 -19.90 8.33 27.01
CA LEU A 447 -20.07 8.85 28.36
C LEU A 447 -21.27 9.80 28.43
N SER A 448 -21.48 10.64 27.42
CA SER A 448 -22.66 11.51 27.31
C SER A 448 -23.95 10.69 27.31
N GLN A 449 -24.00 9.62 26.52
CA GLN A 449 -25.14 8.71 26.47
C GLN A 449 -25.41 8.07 27.84
N LYS A 450 -24.38 7.57 28.53
CA LYS A 450 -24.55 6.98 29.88
C LYS A 450 -25.12 7.97 30.89
N ILE A 451 -24.73 9.25 30.82
CA ILE A 451 -25.26 10.29 31.71
C ILE A 451 -26.71 10.60 31.33
N SER A 452 -27.03 10.72 30.04
CA SER A 452 -28.40 10.90 29.55
C SER A 452 -29.31 9.75 30.00
N ASP A 453 -28.89 8.50 29.79
CA ASP A 453 -29.64 7.30 30.20
C ASP A 453 -29.87 7.28 31.72
N ALA A 454 -28.91 7.76 32.51
CA ALA A 454 -29.09 7.89 33.95
C ALA A 454 -30.16 8.95 34.28
N LEU A 455 -30.09 10.13 33.66
CA LEU A 455 -31.06 11.21 33.87
C LEU A 455 -32.49 10.76 33.50
N ASP A 456 -32.65 9.95 32.45
CA ASP A 456 -33.95 9.41 32.02
C ASP A 456 -34.59 8.44 33.03
N LEU A 457 -33.83 7.94 34.03
CA LEU A 457 -34.36 7.09 35.10
C LEU A 457 -35.15 7.88 36.14
N LEU A 458 -34.99 9.21 36.20
CA LEU A 458 -35.62 10.05 37.21
C LEU A 458 -37.12 10.22 36.94
N ASP A 459 -37.93 9.91 37.95
CA ASP A 459 -39.39 10.08 37.92
C ASP A 459 -39.79 11.18 38.91
N PRO A 460 -40.25 12.36 38.43
CA PRO A 460 -40.59 13.48 39.31
C PRO A 460 -41.72 13.16 40.29
N LEU A 461 -41.57 13.64 41.53
CA LEU A 461 -42.65 13.66 42.52
C LEU A 461 -43.69 14.70 42.13
N VAL A 462 -44.95 14.29 42.16
CA VAL A 462 -46.09 15.18 41.95
C VAL A 462 -46.39 15.96 43.22
N ASP A 463 -46.76 17.23 43.07
CA ASP A 463 -47.30 18.03 44.17
C ASP A 463 -48.62 17.41 44.66
N ASN A 464 -48.68 17.09 45.94
CA ASN A 464 -49.81 16.37 46.53
C ASN A 464 -50.92 17.29 47.06
N ALA A 465 -50.79 18.61 46.95
CA ALA A 465 -51.74 19.56 47.51
C ALA A 465 -53.20 19.35 47.04
N GLU A 466 -53.39 19.07 45.75
CA GLU A 466 -54.72 18.90 45.16
C GLU A 466 -55.39 17.59 45.61
N ILE A 467 -54.69 16.45 45.47
CA ILE A 467 -55.21 15.15 45.89
C ILE A 467 -55.41 15.06 47.41
N LEU A 468 -54.59 15.77 48.20
CA LEU A 468 -54.79 15.86 49.65
C LEU A 468 -56.10 16.59 49.99
N SER A 469 -56.46 17.62 49.22
CA SER A 469 -57.74 18.32 49.37
C SER A 469 -58.93 17.41 49.02
N LEU A 470 -58.80 16.57 47.99
CA LEU A 470 -59.82 15.56 47.64
C LEU A 470 -59.97 14.52 48.76
N TYR A 471 -58.85 14.02 49.29
CA TYR A 471 -58.82 13.10 50.42
C TYR A 471 -59.52 13.66 51.66
N GLU A 472 -59.28 14.93 52.00
CA GLU A 472 -59.96 15.61 53.12
C GLU A 472 -61.48 15.69 52.91
N ASN A 473 -61.95 15.97 51.70
CA ASN A 473 -63.38 16.02 51.37
C ASN A 473 -64.07 14.66 51.56
N VAL A 474 -63.41 13.57 51.14
CA VAL A 474 -63.93 12.20 51.32
C VAL A 474 -64.06 11.85 52.81
N GLY A 475 -63.16 12.37 53.67
CA GLY A 475 -63.21 12.17 55.12
C GLY A 475 -64.44 12.81 55.83
N ILE A 476 -65.20 13.66 55.15
CA ILE A 476 -66.39 14.34 55.70
C ILE A 476 -67.66 13.48 55.58
N ILE A 477 -67.61 12.36 54.84
CA ILE A 477 -68.78 11.48 54.62
C ILE A 477 -69.35 11.01 55.97
N ALA A 478 -70.66 11.21 56.16
CA ALA A 478 -71.36 10.81 57.38
C ALA A 478 -71.54 9.28 57.44
N THR A 479 -70.65 8.59 58.15
CA THR A 479 -70.63 7.12 58.23
C THR A 479 -71.76 6.51 59.08
N THR A 480 -72.50 7.30 59.85
CA THR A 480 -73.56 6.83 60.77
C THR A 480 -74.73 6.15 60.06
N LEU A 481 -74.94 6.45 58.78
CA LEU A 481 -76.01 5.87 57.95
C LEU A 481 -75.64 4.50 57.36
N TYR A 482 -74.39 4.08 57.51
CA TYR A 482 -73.82 2.88 56.88
C TYR A 482 -73.53 1.77 57.90
N THR A 483 -73.42 0.53 57.42
CA THR A 483 -73.17 -0.65 58.25
C THR A 483 -71.77 -0.57 58.88
N PRO A 484 -71.59 -0.93 60.17
CA PRO A 484 -70.27 -0.95 60.81
C PRO A 484 -69.17 -1.68 60.02
N GLU A 485 -69.50 -2.82 59.39
CA GLU A 485 -68.53 -3.61 58.61
C GLU A 485 -68.03 -2.88 57.36
N SER A 486 -68.93 -2.19 56.62
CA SER A 486 -68.52 -1.43 55.43
C SER A 486 -67.70 -0.18 55.79
N VAL A 487 -67.97 0.44 56.94
CA VAL A 487 -67.20 1.57 57.47
C VAL A 487 -65.78 1.16 57.88
N GLU A 488 -65.59 -0.05 58.41
CA GLU A 488 -64.26 -0.58 58.74
C GLU A 488 -63.39 -0.71 57.48
N VAL A 489 -63.92 -1.37 56.43
CA VAL A 489 -63.23 -1.53 55.14
C VAL A 489 -62.92 -0.17 54.49
N PHE A 490 -63.88 0.76 54.51
CA PHE A 490 -63.67 2.13 54.04
C PHE A 490 -62.49 2.82 54.75
N ASN A 491 -62.42 2.73 56.08
CA ASN A 491 -61.37 3.41 56.86
C ASN A 491 -59.98 2.79 56.64
N GLU A 492 -59.89 1.48 56.46
CA GLU A 492 -58.61 0.82 56.13
C GLU A 492 -58.05 1.34 54.80
N GLU A 493 -58.88 1.36 53.76
CA GLU A 493 -58.48 1.87 52.44
C GLU A 493 -58.22 3.39 52.45
N TYR A 494 -59.03 4.17 53.16
CA TYR A 494 -58.79 5.60 53.38
C TYR A 494 -57.40 5.86 53.98
N ASN A 495 -57.02 5.12 55.03
CA ASN A 495 -55.70 5.27 55.65
C ASN A 495 -54.56 4.80 54.75
N ARG A 496 -54.76 3.73 53.96
CA ARG A 496 -53.79 3.28 52.95
C ARG A 496 -53.53 4.38 51.92
N ILE A 497 -54.59 4.98 51.36
CA ILE A 497 -54.53 6.06 50.37
C ILE A 497 -53.72 7.26 50.91
N TYR A 498 -53.95 7.66 52.17
CA TYR A 498 -53.19 8.77 52.77
C TYR A 498 -51.69 8.54 52.72
N ASN A 499 -51.24 7.33 53.10
CA ASN A 499 -49.83 6.97 53.09
C ASN A 499 -49.21 7.01 51.69
N VAL A 500 -50.01 6.73 50.64
CA VAL A 500 -49.57 6.88 49.24
C VAL A 500 -49.42 8.37 48.89
N ILE A 501 -50.40 9.21 49.24
CA ILE A 501 -50.42 10.66 48.96
C ILE A 501 -49.23 11.40 49.61
N ILE A 502 -48.91 11.09 50.86
CA ILE A 502 -47.80 11.75 51.58
C ILE A 502 -46.44 11.05 51.39
N GLY A 503 -46.45 9.91 50.70
CA GLY A 503 -45.27 9.08 50.46
C GLY A 503 -44.27 9.69 49.49
N LYS A 504 -43.14 9.02 49.33
CA LYS A 504 -42.05 9.39 48.41
C LYS A 504 -42.10 8.64 47.07
N GLU A 505 -43.27 8.12 46.73
CA GLU A 505 -43.50 7.33 45.50
C GLU A 505 -44.67 7.89 44.68
N LEU A 506 -45.11 9.12 44.95
CA LEU A 506 -46.22 9.77 44.26
C LEU A 506 -45.79 10.33 42.89
N SER A 507 -45.50 9.45 41.94
CA SER A 507 -45.31 9.82 40.54
C SER A 507 -46.63 10.17 39.86
N GLN A 508 -46.59 10.69 38.62
CA GLN A 508 -47.82 11.04 37.89
C GLN A 508 -48.75 9.84 37.69
N THR A 509 -48.20 8.65 37.45
CA THR A 509 -48.99 7.42 37.33
C THR A 509 -49.65 7.05 38.65
N VAL A 510 -48.90 7.10 39.76
CA VAL A 510 -49.41 6.77 41.10
C VAL A 510 -50.45 7.81 41.54
N TYR A 511 -50.22 9.09 41.27
CA TYR A 511 -51.18 10.18 41.52
C TYR A 511 -52.52 9.92 40.83
N ASN A 512 -52.49 9.61 39.52
CA ASN A 512 -53.70 9.35 38.74
C ASN A 512 -54.46 8.12 39.27
N GLN A 513 -53.73 7.05 39.59
CA GLN A 513 -54.32 5.84 40.16
C GLN A 513 -54.94 6.08 41.54
N THR A 514 -54.24 6.81 42.41
CA THR A 514 -54.72 7.15 43.76
C THR A 514 -55.96 8.05 43.71
N THR A 515 -56.06 8.91 42.69
CA THR A 515 -57.25 9.76 42.47
C THR A 515 -58.47 8.91 42.14
N LEU A 516 -58.34 7.91 41.26
CA LEU A 516 -59.43 6.97 40.96
C LEU A 516 -59.84 6.17 42.20
N GLU A 517 -58.87 5.68 42.98
CA GLU A 517 -59.14 4.96 44.22
C GLU A 517 -59.88 5.80 45.26
N LEU A 518 -59.65 7.12 45.28
CA LEU A 518 -60.41 8.07 46.11
C LEU A 518 -61.86 8.24 45.61
N GLU A 519 -62.07 8.33 44.30
CA GLU A 519 -63.40 8.46 43.69
C GLU A 519 -64.26 7.23 43.98
N ASP A 520 -63.68 6.04 43.89
CA ASP A 520 -64.36 4.76 44.12
C ASP A 520 -64.58 4.45 45.61
N LEU A 521 -63.93 5.18 46.52
CA LEU A 521 -63.91 4.85 47.95
C LEU A 521 -65.32 4.84 48.58
N GLN A 522 -66.20 5.73 48.13
CA GLN A 522 -67.57 5.80 48.63
C GLN A 522 -68.39 4.55 48.26
N GLU A 523 -68.03 3.82 47.20
CA GLU A 523 -68.73 2.61 46.78
C GLU A 523 -68.56 1.44 47.77
N LEU A 524 -67.56 1.51 48.66
CA LEU A 524 -67.35 0.52 49.71
C LEU A 524 -68.42 0.59 50.81
N LEU A 525 -69.11 1.71 50.96
CA LEU A 525 -70.07 1.95 52.04
C LEU A 525 -71.45 1.35 51.73
N VAL A 526 -72.00 0.56 52.66
CA VAL A 526 -73.30 -0.10 52.54
C VAL A 526 -74.32 0.54 53.47
N LEU A 527 -75.45 1.04 52.94
CA LEU A 527 -76.51 1.67 53.73
C LEU A 527 -77.11 0.67 54.73
N ARG A 528 -77.39 1.14 55.96
CA ARG A 528 -78.16 0.35 56.93
C ARG A 528 -79.58 0.10 56.42
N ALA A 529 -80.11 -1.08 56.70
CA ALA A 529 -81.52 -1.36 56.43
C ALA A 529 -82.45 -0.48 57.28
N ASP A 530 -83.58 -0.08 56.71
CA ASP A 530 -84.66 0.57 57.43
C ASP A 530 -85.45 -0.46 58.22
N LEU A 531 -85.21 -0.49 59.54
CA LEU A 531 -85.87 -1.38 60.47
C LEU A 531 -87.23 -0.87 60.96
N SER A 532 -87.68 0.32 60.56
CA SER A 532 -88.83 1.01 61.15
C SER A 532 -90.12 0.19 61.05
N GLU A 533 -90.38 -0.42 59.89
CA GLU A 533 -91.56 -1.26 59.67
C GLU A 533 -91.50 -2.55 60.51
N LEU A 534 -90.36 -3.24 60.51
CA LEU A 534 -90.16 -4.46 61.29
C LEU A 534 -90.29 -4.21 62.79
N ILE A 535 -89.69 -3.13 63.31
CA ILE A 535 -89.79 -2.71 64.72
C ILE A 535 -91.25 -2.39 65.06
N THR A 536 -91.93 -1.57 64.26
CA THR A 536 -93.33 -1.18 64.50
C THR A 536 -94.24 -2.41 64.55
N LEU A 537 -94.06 -3.33 63.59
CA LEU A 537 -94.82 -4.57 63.53
C LEU A 537 -94.53 -5.45 64.75
N HIS A 538 -93.25 -5.71 65.04
CA HIS A 538 -92.81 -6.49 66.19
C HIS A 538 -93.39 -5.93 67.52
N ASP A 539 -93.29 -4.62 67.74
CA ASP A 539 -93.74 -3.97 68.96
C ASP A 539 -95.27 -4.03 69.13
N SER A 540 -96.02 -3.86 68.04
CA SER A 540 -97.48 -3.96 68.08
C SER A 540 -97.97 -5.35 68.52
N LEU A 541 -97.14 -6.37 68.30
CA LEU A 541 -97.45 -7.77 68.56
C LEU A 541 -96.99 -8.24 69.96
N LEU A 542 -96.28 -7.40 70.73
CA LEU A 542 -95.84 -7.71 72.10
C LEU A 542 -97.00 -7.95 73.09
N SER A 543 -98.18 -7.39 72.81
CA SER A 543 -99.38 -7.59 73.66
C SER A 543 -100.04 -8.96 73.47
N LYS A 544 -99.66 -9.72 72.44
CA LYS A 544 -100.16 -11.07 72.17
C LYS A 544 -99.54 -12.03 73.17
N ASN A 545 -100.37 -12.85 73.81
CA ASN A 545 -99.92 -13.79 74.84
C ASN A 545 -100.52 -15.18 74.66
N GLU A 546 -99.85 -16.16 75.25
CA GLU A 546 -100.22 -17.58 75.23
C GLU A 546 -101.57 -17.86 75.94
N GLU A 547 -102.05 -16.96 76.79
CA GLU A 547 -103.34 -17.13 77.48
C GLU A 547 -104.53 -16.94 76.55
N THR A 548 -104.41 -16.07 75.54
CA THR A 548 -105.50 -15.66 74.65
C THR A 548 -105.61 -16.50 73.38
N TYR A 549 -104.47 -16.96 72.85
CA TYR A 549 -104.36 -17.63 71.56
C TYR A 549 -104.10 -19.14 71.70
N SER A 550 -104.36 -19.92 70.65
CA SER A 550 -104.07 -21.35 70.67
C SER A 550 -102.58 -21.61 70.86
N ILE A 551 -102.25 -22.71 71.54
CA ILE A 551 -100.87 -23.04 71.91
C ILE A 551 -100.01 -23.20 70.65
N SER A 552 -100.57 -23.81 69.61
CA SER A 552 -99.90 -24.12 68.34
C SER A 552 -99.59 -22.88 67.50
N SER A 553 -100.59 -22.01 67.31
CA SER A 553 -100.41 -20.77 66.57
C SER A 553 -99.47 -19.79 67.28
N PHE A 554 -99.53 -19.74 68.62
CA PHE A 554 -98.68 -18.88 69.42
C PHE A 554 -97.20 -19.32 69.45
N ALA A 555 -96.91 -20.63 69.45
CA ALA A 555 -95.53 -21.13 69.45
C ALA A 555 -94.75 -20.76 68.18
N TYR A 556 -95.39 -20.89 67.01
CA TYR A 556 -94.79 -20.46 65.74
C TYR A 556 -94.57 -18.95 65.71
N PHE A 557 -95.58 -18.17 66.13
CA PHE A 557 -95.49 -16.73 66.29
C PHE A 557 -94.33 -16.29 67.21
N SER A 558 -94.17 -16.94 68.37
CA SER A 558 -93.09 -16.65 69.33
C SER A 558 -91.70 -16.93 68.75
N THR A 559 -91.55 -18.01 67.96
CA THR A 559 -90.30 -18.34 67.27
C THR A 559 -89.92 -17.26 66.25
N VAL A 560 -90.88 -16.81 65.44
CA VAL A 560 -90.66 -15.75 64.44
C VAL A 560 -90.39 -14.41 65.11
N MET A 561 -91.05 -14.08 66.22
CA MET A 561 -90.76 -12.89 67.05
C MET A 561 -89.31 -12.90 67.55
N SER A 562 -88.81 -14.04 68.02
CA SER A 562 -87.42 -14.16 68.45
C SER A 562 -86.41 -13.98 67.31
N GLN A 563 -86.71 -14.48 66.10
CA GLN A 563 -85.86 -14.27 64.93
C GLN A 563 -85.84 -12.79 64.52
N CYS A 564 -86.98 -12.12 64.55
CA CYS A 564 -87.09 -10.68 64.28
C CYS A 564 -86.31 -9.86 65.32
N SER A 565 -86.33 -10.24 66.60
CA SER A 565 -85.54 -9.57 67.66
C SER A 565 -84.03 -9.62 67.41
N VAL A 566 -83.51 -10.74 66.90
CA VAL A 566 -82.09 -10.88 66.54
C VAL A 566 -81.74 -9.96 65.35
N LEU A 567 -82.60 -9.93 64.32
CA LEU A 567 -82.41 -9.07 63.15
C LEU A 567 -82.46 -7.58 63.51
N ILE A 568 -83.39 -7.17 64.39
CA ILE A 568 -83.50 -5.77 64.88
C ILE A 568 -82.22 -5.31 65.58
N SER A 569 -81.50 -6.21 66.23
CA SER A 569 -80.25 -5.88 66.94
C SER A 569 -79.01 -5.93 66.03
N ASN A 570 -79.14 -6.45 64.81
CA ASN A 570 -78.03 -6.58 63.86
C ASN A 570 -77.91 -5.30 63.01
N LEU A 571 -76.86 -4.50 63.26
CA LEU A 571 -76.61 -3.26 62.53
C LEU A 571 -76.12 -3.47 61.07
N ASN A 572 -75.79 -4.71 60.69
CA ASN A 572 -75.33 -5.09 59.36
C ASN A 572 -76.38 -5.87 58.55
N VAL A 573 -77.61 -5.98 59.07
CA VAL A 573 -78.70 -6.66 58.36
C VAL A 573 -79.01 -5.96 57.03
N SER A 574 -79.24 -6.75 55.98
CA SER A 574 -79.62 -6.22 54.67
C SER A 574 -81.11 -5.86 54.61
N GLN A 575 -81.48 -4.91 53.73
CA GLN A 575 -82.89 -4.56 53.53
C GLN A 575 -83.74 -5.77 53.12
N ALA A 576 -83.18 -6.66 52.30
CA ALA A 576 -83.86 -7.87 51.87
C ALA A 576 -84.17 -8.83 53.04
N GLU A 577 -83.27 -8.94 54.02
CA GLU A 577 -83.50 -9.75 55.23
C GLU A 577 -84.55 -9.11 56.16
N VAL A 578 -84.56 -7.77 56.25
CA VAL A 578 -85.59 -7.03 57.01
C VAL A 578 -86.97 -7.19 56.36
N ASP A 579 -87.08 -7.00 55.06
CA ASP A 579 -88.34 -7.16 54.31
C ASP A 579 -88.89 -8.59 54.42
N ALA A 580 -88.00 -9.59 54.32
CA ALA A 580 -88.35 -10.99 54.51
C ALA A 580 -88.87 -11.26 55.94
N ALA A 581 -88.28 -10.62 56.95
CA ALA A 581 -88.73 -10.74 58.34
C ALA A 581 -90.11 -10.09 58.56
N VAL A 582 -90.40 -8.94 57.94
CA VAL A 582 -91.74 -8.31 57.99
C VAL A 582 -92.80 -9.25 57.40
N VAL A 583 -92.52 -9.84 56.24
CA VAL A 583 -93.41 -10.80 55.59
C VAL A 583 -93.63 -12.03 56.48
N LEU A 584 -92.55 -12.58 57.03
CA LEU A 584 -92.60 -13.77 57.89
C LEU A 584 -93.40 -13.50 59.17
N LEU A 585 -93.19 -12.35 59.80
CA LEU A 585 -93.87 -11.93 61.03
C LEU A 585 -95.35 -11.63 60.79
N THR A 586 -95.69 -10.99 59.66
CA THR A 586 -97.08 -10.77 59.25
C THR A 586 -97.80 -12.09 59.01
N HIS A 587 -97.14 -13.03 58.34
CA HIS A 587 -97.69 -14.36 58.11
C HIS A 587 -97.89 -15.13 59.42
N ALA A 588 -96.89 -15.14 60.31
CA ALA A 588 -96.99 -15.77 61.62
C ALA A 588 -98.14 -15.17 62.46
N THR A 589 -98.37 -13.86 62.35
CA THR A 589 -99.51 -13.17 62.96
C THR A 589 -100.85 -13.61 62.36
N SER A 590 -100.94 -13.79 61.04
CA SER A 590 -102.17 -14.22 60.37
C SER A 590 -102.62 -15.63 60.77
N LEU A 591 -101.69 -16.46 61.24
CA LEU A 591 -101.95 -17.81 61.74
C LEU A 591 -102.40 -17.85 63.20
N LEU A 592 -102.42 -16.71 63.91
CA LEU A 592 -102.90 -16.62 65.29
C LEU A 592 -104.42 -16.80 65.34
N GLU A 593 -104.89 -17.82 66.05
CA GLU A 593 -106.31 -18.05 66.31
C GLU A 593 -106.60 -18.06 67.81
N GLN A 594 -107.75 -17.49 68.19
CA GLN A 594 -108.18 -17.46 69.60
C GLN A 594 -108.47 -18.87 70.10
N LYS A 595 -108.24 -19.11 71.40
CA LYS A 595 -108.62 -20.39 72.00
C LYS A 595 -110.10 -20.69 71.76
N ALA A 596 -110.40 -21.90 71.31
CA ALA A 596 -111.77 -22.36 71.16
C ALA A 596 -112.52 -22.26 72.51
N GLY A 597 -113.70 -21.64 72.49
CA GLY A 597 -114.59 -21.56 73.64
C GLY A 597 -115.11 -22.94 74.06
N ILE A 598 -115.83 -23.02 75.18
CA ILE A 598 -116.39 -24.30 75.66
C ILE A 598 -117.41 -24.81 74.63
N ILE A 599 -117.09 -25.95 74.01
CA ILE A 599 -117.94 -26.57 72.98
C ILE A 599 -119.07 -27.34 73.68
N SER A 600 -120.32 -26.91 73.49
CA SER A 600 -121.49 -27.54 74.12
C SER A 600 -122.17 -28.56 73.19
N ILE A 601 -122.24 -29.83 73.60
CA ILE A 601 -122.97 -30.89 72.87
C ILE A 601 -124.05 -31.50 73.77
N LYS A 602 -125.10 -32.12 73.22
CA LYS A 602 -126.12 -32.82 74.03
C LYS A 602 -125.80 -34.32 74.11
N THR A 603 -126.28 -34.97 75.17
CA THR A 603 -126.22 -36.43 75.27
C THR A 603 -127.00 -37.09 74.12
N ASN A 604 -126.34 -37.98 73.38
CA ASN A 604 -126.88 -38.72 72.23
C ASN A 604 -127.28 -37.85 71.00
N ASP A 605 -126.75 -36.64 70.84
CA ASP A 605 -126.82 -35.89 69.57
C ASP A 605 -125.91 -36.55 68.49
N PRO A 606 -126.10 -36.25 67.19
CA PRO A 606 -125.19 -36.71 66.14
C PRO A 606 -123.74 -36.31 66.45
N ALA A 607 -122.78 -37.19 66.13
CA ALA A 607 -121.37 -36.94 66.42
C ALA A 607 -120.90 -35.63 65.76
N LEU A 608 -120.31 -34.73 66.56
CA LEU A 608 -119.75 -33.45 66.13
C LEU A 608 -118.32 -33.67 65.66
N ASP A 609 -117.92 -33.12 64.51
CA ASP A 609 -116.51 -33.14 64.09
C ASP A 609 -115.74 -32.02 64.80
N ILE A 610 -114.73 -32.36 65.60
CA ILE A 610 -113.96 -31.36 66.34
C ILE A 610 -112.87 -30.72 65.51
N ASN A 611 -112.55 -31.27 64.33
CA ASN A 611 -111.60 -30.66 63.42
C ASN A 611 -112.02 -29.26 63.00
N ASP A 612 -113.33 -29.00 62.98
CA ASP A 612 -113.91 -27.68 62.75
C ASP A 612 -113.58 -26.67 63.88
N TYR A 613 -112.98 -27.13 64.98
CA TYR A 613 -112.68 -26.34 66.18
C TYR A 613 -111.20 -26.42 66.61
N VAL A 614 -110.36 -27.18 65.90
CA VAL A 614 -108.92 -27.30 66.20
C VAL A 614 -108.14 -26.32 65.36
N THR A 615 -107.42 -25.40 66.00
CA THR A 615 -106.40 -24.62 65.32
C THR A 615 -105.14 -25.46 65.19
N VAL A 616 -104.53 -25.49 64.01
CA VAL A 616 -103.27 -26.22 63.79
C VAL A 616 -102.09 -25.30 63.49
N GLY A 617 -102.34 -24.00 63.28
CA GLY A 617 -101.31 -23.05 62.85
C GLY A 617 -100.65 -23.50 61.55
N ASN A 618 -99.32 -23.67 61.57
CA ASN A 618 -98.54 -24.21 60.45
C ASN A 618 -98.28 -25.73 60.54
N ALA A 619 -98.93 -26.43 61.48
CA ALA A 619 -98.76 -27.86 61.73
C ALA A 619 -99.97 -28.69 61.26
N THR A 620 -99.91 -30.00 61.44
CA THR A 620 -100.96 -30.96 61.08
C THR A 620 -101.37 -31.79 62.29
N ILE A 621 -102.62 -32.25 62.36
CA ILE A 621 -103.13 -33.05 63.48
C ILE A 621 -102.59 -34.47 63.41
N VAL A 622 -102.08 -34.97 64.55
CA VAL A 622 -101.49 -36.30 64.68
C VAL A 622 -102.42 -37.26 65.43
N SER A 623 -103.09 -36.82 66.50
CA SER A 623 -103.98 -37.68 67.29
C SER A 623 -104.92 -36.90 68.20
N TYR A 624 -106.10 -37.47 68.51
CA TYR A 624 -107.07 -36.93 69.48
C TYR A 624 -107.17 -37.85 70.70
N VAL A 625 -107.26 -37.26 71.90
CA VAL A 625 -107.41 -37.99 73.16
C VAL A 625 -108.43 -37.27 74.04
N SER A 626 -109.53 -37.93 74.40
CA SER A 626 -110.48 -37.39 75.38
C SER A 626 -109.93 -37.55 76.80
N SER A 627 -110.08 -36.51 77.62
CA SER A 627 -109.67 -36.49 79.02
C SER A 627 -110.58 -37.34 79.91
N ASP A 628 -111.84 -37.53 79.51
CA ASP A 628 -112.83 -38.35 80.23
C ASP A 628 -113.81 -38.98 79.24
N THR A 629 -113.56 -40.24 78.89
CA THR A 629 -114.37 -41.01 77.94
C THR A 629 -115.75 -41.40 78.49
N SER A 630 -115.99 -41.27 79.80
CA SER A 630 -117.30 -41.54 80.40
C SER A 630 -118.30 -40.41 80.13
N VAL A 631 -117.79 -39.19 79.89
CA VAL A 631 -118.58 -37.98 79.60
C VAL A 631 -118.61 -37.71 78.10
N LEU A 632 -117.45 -37.83 77.43
CA LEU A 632 -117.30 -37.49 76.01
C LEU A 632 -116.31 -38.42 75.33
N HIS A 633 -116.77 -39.14 74.31
CA HIS A 633 -115.90 -39.98 73.50
C HIS A 633 -115.44 -39.21 72.25
N VAL A 634 -114.17 -39.37 71.87
CA VAL A 634 -113.63 -38.88 70.60
C VAL A 634 -113.05 -40.07 69.84
N ASP A 635 -113.38 -40.20 68.56
CA ASP A 635 -112.79 -41.23 67.71
C ASP A 635 -111.48 -40.76 67.05
N SER A 636 -110.81 -41.67 66.33
CA SER A 636 -109.55 -41.38 65.65
C SER A 636 -109.67 -40.40 64.48
N THR A 637 -110.89 -40.04 64.06
CA THR A 637 -111.15 -39.06 63.00
C THR A 637 -111.48 -37.67 63.54
N GLY A 638 -111.58 -37.52 64.87
CA GLY A 638 -111.92 -36.25 65.51
C GLY A 638 -113.42 -36.07 65.73
N LYS A 639 -114.26 -37.09 65.53
CA LYS A 639 -115.69 -36.96 65.85
C LYS A 639 -115.95 -37.24 67.31
N VAL A 640 -116.64 -36.32 67.98
CA VAL A 640 -117.01 -36.41 69.38
C VAL A 640 -118.49 -36.74 69.58
N LEU A 641 -118.73 -37.64 70.54
CA LEU A 641 -120.04 -38.04 70.98
C LEU A 641 -120.21 -37.71 72.47
N GLY A 642 -121.28 -37.00 72.81
CA GLY A 642 -121.65 -36.72 74.20
C GLY A 642 -122.31 -37.93 74.83
N VAL A 643 -121.64 -38.54 75.81
CA VAL A 643 -122.06 -39.80 76.46
C VAL A 643 -122.90 -39.52 77.71
N ALA A 644 -122.43 -38.62 78.59
CA ALA A 644 -123.09 -38.29 79.85
C ALA A 644 -122.97 -36.80 80.17
N PHE A 645 -123.87 -36.28 81.01
CA PHE A 645 -123.80 -34.88 81.45
C PHE A 645 -122.51 -34.61 82.25
N GLY A 646 -121.72 -33.63 81.84
CA GLY A 646 -120.45 -33.28 82.48
C GLY A 646 -119.54 -32.43 81.61
N GLU A 647 -118.36 -32.09 82.12
CA GLU A 647 -117.29 -31.40 81.38
C GLU A 647 -116.18 -32.39 81.04
N ALA A 648 -115.65 -32.32 79.82
CA ALA A 648 -114.51 -33.12 79.36
C ALA A 648 -113.62 -32.28 78.46
N LYS A 649 -112.36 -32.65 78.30
CA LYS A 649 -111.42 -32.00 77.38
C LYS A 649 -110.99 -32.97 76.29
N VAL A 650 -110.64 -32.47 75.12
CA VAL A 650 -109.96 -33.27 74.11
C VAL A 650 -108.59 -32.65 73.87
N TYR A 651 -107.54 -33.45 74.06
CA TYR A 651 -106.17 -33.09 73.74
C TYR A 651 -105.87 -33.52 72.30
N ILE A 652 -105.39 -32.58 71.49
CA ILE A 652 -105.03 -32.81 70.09
C ILE A 652 -103.53 -32.60 69.96
N ARG A 653 -102.80 -33.64 69.59
CA ARG A 653 -101.35 -33.53 69.34
C ARG A 653 -101.11 -33.12 67.90
N LEU A 654 -100.20 -32.18 67.67
CA LEU A 654 -99.82 -31.69 66.35
C LEU A 654 -98.41 -32.14 65.95
N SER A 655 -98.10 -32.08 64.66
CA SER A 655 -96.84 -32.55 64.08
C SER A 655 -95.61 -31.74 64.49
N ASN A 656 -95.79 -30.50 64.95
CA ASN A 656 -94.73 -29.66 65.52
C ASN A 656 -94.46 -29.94 67.03
N GLY A 657 -95.06 -30.99 67.60
CA GLY A 657 -94.89 -31.39 68.99
C GLY A 657 -95.76 -30.63 69.99
N VAL A 658 -96.51 -29.62 69.55
CA VAL A 658 -97.46 -28.86 70.39
C VAL A 658 -98.74 -29.66 70.62
N VAL A 659 -99.33 -29.54 71.82
CA VAL A 659 -100.60 -30.18 72.18
C VAL A 659 -101.69 -29.13 72.37
N GLU A 660 -102.60 -29.06 71.41
CA GLU A 660 -103.82 -28.24 71.47
C GLU A 660 -104.82 -28.86 72.45
N THR A 661 -105.63 -28.05 73.13
CA THR A 661 -106.64 -28.55 74.09
C THR A 661 -107.98 -27.88 73.85
N LEU A 662 -109.02 -28.68 73.60
CA LEU A 662 -110.40 -28.23 73.47
C LEU A 662 -111.21 -28.60 74.71
N ASN A 663 -112.02 -27.67 75.22
CA ASN A 663 -112.86 -27.90 76.38
C ASN A 663 -114.32 -28.12 75.94
N PHE A 664 -114.98 -29.14 76.46
CA PHE A 664 -116.34 -29.54 76.13
C PHE A 664 -117.27 -29.57 77.35
N LEU A 665 -118.55 -29.26 77.12
CA LEU A 665 -119.64 -29.39 78.08
C LEU A 665 -120.79 -30.19 77.47
N VAL A 666 -121.13 -31.33 78.06
CA VAL A 666 -122.21 -32.21 77.59
C VAL A 666 -123.50 -31.96 78.37
N LYS A 667 -124.60 -31.59 77.71
CA LYS A 667 -125.90 -31.20 78.30
C LYS A 667 -126.95 -32.33 78.23
N ALA A 668 -127.81 -32.47 79.25
CA ALA A 668 -128.87 -33.50 79.32
C ALA A 668 -130.12 -33.18 78.45
N ASN A 669 -130.79 -34.22 77.94
CA ASN A 669 -131.95 -34.12 77.02
C ASN A 669 -133.31 -34.32 77.77
N VAL A 670 -134.17 -33.29 77.88
CA VAL A 670 -135.46 -33.32 78.62
C VAL A 670 -136.62 -32.60 77.86
N LYS A 671 -137.86 -33.12 77.89
CA LYS A 671 -139.11 -32.55 77.28
C LYS A 671 -140.12 -32.05 78.35
N PRO A 672 -140.81 -30.88 78.21
CA PRO A 672 -141.81 -30.39 79.19
C PRO A 672 -143.33 -30.45 78.79
N VAL A 673 -144.21 -30.50 79.82
CA VAL A 673 -145.71 -30.58 79.85
C VAL A 673 -146.35 -29.21 80.24
N THR A 674 -147.58 -28.94 79.78
CA THR A 674 -148.39 -27.70 79.98
C THR A 674 -149.00 -27.52 81.39
N LEU A 675 -149.00 -26.30 81.94
CA LEU A 675 -149.80 -25.88 83.11
C LEU A 675 -150.32 -24.43 82.94
N VAL A 676 -151.60 -24.19 83.26
CA VAL A 676 -152.26 -22.86 83.30
C VAL A 676 -152.27 -22.35 84.75
N LEU A 677 -151.91 -21.08 84.97
CA LEU A 677 -152.22 -20.35 86.20
C LEU A 677 -152.56 -18.88 85.87
N ALA A 678 -153.71 -18.41 86.37
CA ALA A 678 -154.14 -17.01 86.35
C ALA A 678 -154.13 -16.48 87.79
N ILE A 679 -153.74 -15.21 87.99
CA ILE A 679 -154.30 -14.21 88.94
C ILE A 679 -153.47 -12.90 88.88
N SER A 680 -154.17 -11.82 89.21
CA SER A 680 -154.03 -10.37 89.01
C SER A 680 -153.10 -9.57 89.93
N LEU A 681 -152.65 -8.41 89.41
CA LEU A 681 -152.32 -7.06 89.97
C LEU A 681 -152.84 -6.70 91.40
N PRO A 682 -152.41 -5.61 92.12
CA PRO A 682 -151.54 -4.44 91.79
C PRO A 682 -150.64 -3.88 92.97
N VAL A 683 -150.05 -2.68 92.77
CA VAL A 683 -149.74 -1.56 93.75
C VAL A 683 -148.31 -1.38 94.33
N LEU A 684 -147.74 -0.21 93.96
CA LEU A 684 -146.88 0.78 94.65
C LEU A 684 -146.34 0.48 96.08
N SER A 685 -145.04 0.74 96.33
CA SER A 685 -144.54 1.89 97.12
C SER A 685 -143.07 1.74 97.62
N VAL A 686 -142.26 2.76 97.28
CA VAL A 686 -141.42 3.62 98.17
C VAL A 686 -140.10 3.12 98.81
N SER A 687 -139.07 3.97 98.60
CA SER A 687 -137.88 4.30 99.43
C SER A 687 -136.71 3.31 99.48
N LEU A 688 -135.42 3.69 99.52
CA LEU A 688 -134.74 4.99 99.68
C LEU A 688 -133.24 4.83 99.34
N GLY A 689 -132.61 5.89 98.81
CA GLY A 689 -131.16 6.17 98.97
C GLY A 689 -130.25 5.74 97.81
N VAL A 690 -130.14 6.44 96.68
CA VAL A 690 -129.49 7.75 96.42
C VAL A 690 -127.96 7.65 96.20
N GLY A 691 -127.54 8.12 95.01
CA GLY A 691 -126.30 8.89 94.82
C GLY A 691 -125.36 8.33 93.74
N MET A 692 -125.63 8.50 92.43
CA MET A 692 -125.29 9.67 91.59
C MET A 692 -123.79 9.74 91.18
N LEU A 693 -123.35 10.24 90.01
CA LEU A 693 -123.96 11.06 88.96
C LEU A 693 -123.22 10.76 87.61
N PHE A 694 -123.87 10.31 86.52
CA PHE A 694 -124.34 11.07 85.31
C PHE A 694 -123.31 11.17 84.15
N MET A 695 -123.66 11.19 82.87
CA MET A 695 -124.89 10.86 82.13
C MET A 695 -124.55 10.75 80.63
N LYS A 696 -125.22 9.80 79.99
CA LYS A 696 -125.62 9.69 78.57
C LYS A 696 -126.08 11.00 77.91
N LYS A 697 -126.12 11.06 76.57
CA LYS A 697 -127.32 10.69 75.78
C LYS A 697 -127.21 10.92 74.26
N ASP A 698 -127.58 9.85 73.56
CA ASP A 698 -128.60 9.80 72.50
C ASP A 698 -128.27 10.02 71.01
N TYR A 699 -128.52 8.92 70.29
CA TYR A 699 -129.44 8.75 69.14
C TYR A 699 -128.93 8.78 67.67
N TRP A 700 -129.24 7.64 67.03
CA TRP A 700 -129.96 7.47 65.75
C TRP A 700 -129.23 7.34 64.39
N LYS A 701 -129.30 6.11 63.88
CA LYS A 701 -130.07 5.66 62.69
C LYS A 701 -129.89 6.35 61.32
N VAL A 702 -129.47 5.49 60.38
CA VAL A 702 -129.88 5.34 58.95
C VAL A 702 -129.31 6.35 57.94
N PHE A 703 -128.48 5.85 56.99
CA PHE A 703 -128.63 5.97 55.51
C PHE A 703 -127.38 5.36 54.83
N LYS A 704 -127.48 4.21 54.14
CA LYS A 704 -127.69 4.06 52.68
C LYS A 704 -126.68 4.81 51.78
N LYS A 705 -125.88 3.98 51.10
CA LYS A 705 -125.69 3.89 49.64
C LYS A 705 -124.97 5.04 48.90
N LEU A 706 -124.10 4.57 47.99
CA LEU A 706 -123.91 5.00 46.59
C LEU A 706 -122.70 5.89 46.25
N ILE A 707 -121.91 5.32 45.31
CA ILE A 707 -121.39 5.90 44.06
C ILE A 707 -119.95 6.42 44.07
N PHE A 708 -119.08 5.58 43.48
CA PHE A 708 -118.33 5.80 42.21
C PHE A 708 -117.68 7.19 42.03
N TRP A 709 -116.43 7.30 41.57
CA TRP A 709 -116.06 7.01 40.18
C TRP A 709 -114.52 7.06 39.94
N LYS A 710 -114.00 5.99 39.33
CA LYS A 710 -113.13 5.92 38.13
C LYS A 710 -112.06 7.01 37.82
N LYS A 711 -110.83 6.48 37.66
CA LYS A 711 -109.97 6.37 36.44
C LYS A 711 -108.93 7.45 36.07
N LYS A 712 -107.74 6.90 35.75
CA LYS A 712 -106.70 7.30 34.75
C LYS A 712 -105.93 8.59 35.05
N ALA A 713 -104.62 8.68 34.83
CA ALA A 713 -103.71 7.93 33.95
C ALA A 713 -102.37 7.68 34.62
#